data_AF-A0A7C3CHW8-F1
#
_entry.id   AF-A0A7C3CHW8-F1
#
_cell.length_a   1.000
_cell.length_b   1.000
_cell.length_c   1.000
_cell.angle_alpha   90.00
_cell.angle_beta   90.00
_cell.angle_gamma   90.00
#
_symmetry.space_group_name_H-M   'P 1'
#
loop_
_entity.id
_entity.type
_entity.pdbx_description
1 polymer ?
#
loop_
_entity_poly.entity_id
_entity_poly.type
_entity_poly.pdbx_seq_one_letter_code
_entity_poly.pdbx_strand_id
1 'polypeptide(L)'
;MPKPDFLEFSLPKTHVTLITNEGTDLTTKVWYHLEADGHKVVVLNLPNIPNPISVNGISLENNSDEAIKNAIEKIRNQYGEVGSFIHLHPHFEFQNGNFVQHFPAERKVVKTLFFIAKHIQKSLNDLGEKQRANFLTVTRMDGKLGQGKRGNVSVVGGGITGLVKCLNLEWSSVFCRALDIQPELSLEAISKQIIAELHDPNLRNIEVAYSEEGRQTTSATPVQVPENQTITTKVTKDSVFLVSGGAKGVTATCVIEMAKTFSCKFILLGRSDFSFEVPAFAKNESDEGTLKRLIMNDFKERGEKPSLPAVKKIYKNIAAKKEIEDTISQIKKYGSEVAYIRGDVTNPASFKNELNNIVTRFGKVTGVIHGAGRLADKYIQDKTESDFENVLAVKLDGLLSLFQSVDIHHLDHLILFSSVAGFYGNVGQTDYAIANEILSKAAHLFKTNHPNTHVSAINWGAWDSGMVSGELKAQFEAAGVVLVNSEGGAAMIVNELNTEYADQPQVIIGGTLPAGISHIGDLKTIRIRRNLKLEENPFLMHHVIQGNAVLPVVNAVGWMAQTCEKLYPDFKVFQVKNTKLFKGLVFDGNQKEDYIIELKELEKNEKEIIFETTVLSEGGKLPTYHYRATVILKNKKHLPVAPKFTHQTSGTYTPTDGATLYTDGSLFHGKHFQGIEEILDCTKNQIVLSCKAPDVPLSEQGQFSVISVNTFFTDIQYQGMVVWVERFNDNAKSL
;
A
#
# COMPACT_ATOMS: atom_id res chain seq x y z
N MET A 1 2.05 16.09 3.34
CA MET A 1 2.59 15.99 1.95
C MET A 1 2.26 17.27 1.21
N PRO A 2 3.06 17.69 0.22
CA PRO A 2 2.70 18.81 -0.65
C PRO A 2 1.45 18.48 -1.50
N LYS A 3 0.79 19.53 -1.99
CA LYS A 3 -0.29 19.42 -2.98
C LYS A 3 0.23 18.69 -4.24
N PRO A 4 -0.64 17.94 -4.96
CA PRO A 4 -0.27 17.37 -6.24
C PRO A 4 0.23 18.42 -7.23
N ASP A 5 1.23 18.07 -8.03
CA ASP A 5 1.49 18.77 -9.28
C ASP A 5 0.37 18.42 -10.29
N PHE A 6 0.23 19.20 -11.34
CA PHE A 6 -0.84 19.02 -12.34
C PHE A 6 -0.28 18.45 -13.65
N LEU A 7 -0.54 17.18 -13.91
CA LEU A 7 -0.26 16.54 -15.20
C LEU A 7 -1.27 17.00 -16.26
N GLU A 8 -0.78 17.57 -17.35
CA GLU A 8 -1.64 17.93 -18.50
C GLU A 8 -2.01 16.66 -19.28
N PHE A 9 -3.30 16.31 -19.32
CA PHE A 9 -3.82 15.25 -20.19
C PHE A 9 -5.26 15.54 -20.61
N SER A 10 -5.71 14.87 -21.67
CA SER A 10 -7.10 14.92 -22.14
C SER A 10 -7.53 13.55 -22.65
N LEU A 11 -8.78 13.17 -22.42
CA LEU A 11 -9.33 11.94 -23.00
C LEU A 11 -9.66 12.12 -24.48
N PRO A 12 -9.53 11.09 -25.33
CA PRO A 12 -9.99 11.15 -26.71
C PRO A 12 -11.50 11.32 -26.76
N LYS A 13 -12.03 11.94 -27.81
CA LYS A 13 -13.49 12.09 -28.01
C LYS A 13 -14.25 10.75 -28.05
N THR A 14 -13.55 9.65 -28.29
CA THR A 14 -14.09 8.27 -28.28
C THR A 14 -14.20 7.66 -26.89
N HIS A 15 -13.71 8.34 -25.84
CA HIS A 15 -13.72 7.85 -24.48
C HIS A 15 -14.52 8.75 -23.54
N VAL A 16 -14.94 8.17 -22.41
CA VAL A 16 -15.65 8.86 -21.33
C VAL A 16 -14.94 8.73 -20.00
N THR A 17 -15.31 9.61 -19.07
CA THR A 17 -15.09 9.41 -17.64
C THR A 17 -16.34 8.81 -17.02
N LEU A 18 -16.22 7.61 -16.48
CA LEU A 18 -17.30 6.93 -15.77
C LEU A 18 -17.16 7.20 -14.28
N ILE A 19 -18.21 7.71 -13.63
CA ILE A 19 -18.23 7.89 -12.18
C ILE A 19 -19.38 7.10 -11.55
N THR A 20 -19.20 6.54 -10.35
CA THR A 20 -20.33 5.93 -9.61
C THR A 20 -21.06 6.98 -8.80
N ASN A 21 -22.39 6.88 -8.75
CA ASN A 21 -23.21 7.72 -7.89
C ASN A 21 -23.13 7.24 -6.43
N GLU A 22 -22.74 8.13 -5.53
CA GLU A 22 -22.69 7.86 -4.09
C GLU A 22 -23.94 8.33 -3.33
N GLY A 23 -24.90 8.94 -4.04
CA GLY A 23 -26.21 9.32 -3.52
C GLY A 23 -26.29 10.70 -2.86
N THR A 24 -25.24 11.52 -2.96
CA THR A 24 -25.21 12.90 -2.45
C THR A 24 -24.78 13.89 -3.53
N ASP A 25 -24.88 15.20 -3.23
CA ASP A 25 -24.48 16.28 -4.14
C ASP A 25 -22.99 16.25 -4.53
N LEU A 26 -22.15 15.48 -3.83
CA LEU A 26 -20.75 15.30 -4.21
C LEU A 26 -20.62 14.74 -5.63
N THR A 27 -21.47 13.78 -6.02
CA THR A 27 -21.44 13.20 -7.37
C THR A 27 -21.62 14.28 -8.44
N THR A 28 -22.58 15.18 -8.25
CA THR A 28 -22.84 16.29 -9.18
C THR A 28 -21.71 17.32 -9.17
N LYS A 29 -21.10 17.59 -8.02
CA LYS A 29 -19.93 18.49 -7.95
C LYS A 29 -18.72 17.93 -8.68
N VAL A 30 -18.40 16.65 -8.47
CA VAL A 30 -17.30 15.97 -9.19
C VAL A 30 -17.58 15.96 -10.69
N TRP A 31 -18.82 15.71 -11.10
CA TRP A 31 -19.23 15.83 -12.51
C TRP A 31 -18.89 17.21 -13.05
N TYR A 32 -19.36 18.30 -12.42
CA TYR A 32 -19.15 19.65 -12.97
C TYR A 32 -17.68 20.03 -13.10
N HIS A 33 -16.83 19.65 -12.15
CA HIS A 33 -15.40 19.91 -12.27
C HIS A 33 -14.76 19.10 -13.41
N LEU A 34 -15.15 17.83 -13.61
CA LEU A 34 -14.68 17.03 -14.74
C LEU A 34 -15.11 17.61 -16.09
N GLU A 35 -16.36 18.10 -16.21
CA GLU A 35 -16.81 18.77 -17.44
C GLU A 35 -16.08 20.09 -17.69
N ALA A 36 -15.78 20.85 -16.63
CA ALA A 36 -14.96 22.06 -16.73
C ALA A 36 -13.53 21.73 -17.23
N ASP A 37 -13.01 20.56 -16.86
CA ASP A 37 -11.73 20.01 -17.35
C ASP A 37 -11.85 19.35 -18.74
N GLY A 38 -13.02 19.44 -19.39
CA GLY A 38 -13.24 18.96 -20.76
C GLY A 38 -13.56 17.47 -20.89
N HIS A 39 -13.87 16.79 -19.79
CA HIS A 39 -14.24 15.37 -19.81
C HIS A 39 -15.70 15.18 -20.25
N LYS A 40 -15.96 14.14 -21.05
CA LYS A 40 -17.32 13.62 -21.26
C LYS A 40 -17.66 12.68 -20.11
N VAL A 41 -18.60 13.06 -19.24
CA VAL A 41 -18.93 12.33 -18.02
C VAL A 41 -20.19 11.48 -18.18
N VAL A 42 -20.13 10.24 -17.67
CA VAL A 42 -21.26 9.31 -17.57
C VAL A 42 -21.35 8.83 -16.12
N VAL A 43 -22.55 8.78 -15.55
CA VAL A 43 -22.78 8.33 -14.17
C VAL A 43 -23.40 6.95 -14.16
N LEU A 44 -22.87 6.06 -13.31
CA LEU A 44 -23.47 4.77 -13.00
C LEU A 44 -24.19 4.85 -11.65
N ASN A 45 -25.53 4.76 -11.67
CA ASN A 45 -26.32 4.69 -10.44
C ASN A 45 -26.26 3.27 -9.86
N LEU A 46 -25.79 3.16 -8.62
CA LEU A 46 -25.67 1.89 -7.92
C LEU A 46 -27.03 1.44 -7.35
N PRO A 47 -27.31 0.12 -7.26
CA PRO A 47 -28.57 -0.37 -6.71
C PRO A 47 -28.74 0.03 -5.24
N ASN A 48 -29.95 0.46 -4.86
CA ASN A 48 -30.33 0.88 -3.50
C ASN A 48 -29.56 2.09 -2.94
N ILE A 49 -28.90 2.87 -3.80
CA ILE A 49 -28.32 4.16 -3.44
C ILE A 49 -29.31 5.27 -3.85
N PRO A 50 -29.61 6.26 -2.99
CA PRO A 50 -30.60 7.29 -3.27
C PRO A 50 -30.15 8.27 -4.36
N ASN A 51 -31.04 9.18 -4.76
CA ASN A 51 -30.76 10.30 -5.66
C ASN A 51 -30.13 9.88 -7.01
N PRO A 52 -30.79 9.04 -7.81
CA PRO A 52 -30.25 8.61 -9.09
C PRO A 52 -30.10 9.80 -10.06
N ILE A 53 -28.97 9.88 -10.74
CA ILE A 53 -28.72 10.88 -11.77
C ILE A 53 -29.39 10.45 -13.08
N SER A 54 -30.14 11.36 -13.69
CA SER A 54 -30.94 11.07 -14.90
C SER A 54 -30.22 11.42 -16.20
N VAL A 55 -29.66 12.64 -16.29
CA VAL A 55 -28.86 13.06 -17.46
C VAL A 55 -27.57 12.27 -17.47
N ASN A 56 -27.13 11.75 -18.64
CA ASN A 56 -26.03 10.77 -18.82
C ASN A 56 -25.89 9.72 -17.70
N GLY A 57 -27.00 9.33 -17.08
CA GLY A 57 -27.06 8.38 -16.00
C GLY A 57 -27.51 7.01 -16.49
N ILE A 58 -26.82 5.95 -16.08
CA ILE A 58 -27.21 4.57 -16.32
C ILE A 58 -27.40 3.89 -14.97
N SER A 59 -28.58 3.34 -14.74
CA SER A 59 -28.87 2.61 -13.49
C SER A 59 -28.57 1.14 -13.62
N LEU A 60 -27.84 0.60 -12.64
CA LEU A 60 -27.66 -0.84 -12.48
C LEU A 60 -28.94 -1.47 -11.95
N GLU A 61 -29.34 -2.59 -12.55
CA GLU A 61 -30.50 -3.36 -12.10
C GLU A 61 -30.23 -4.06 -10.75
N ASN A 62 -29.06 -4.69 -10.63
CA ASN A 62 -28.61 -5.40 -9.43
C ASN A 62 -27.07 -5.48 -9.40
N ASN A 63 -26.51 -6.14 -8.38
CA ASN A 63 -25.07 -6.22 -8.13
C ASN A 63 -24.39 -7.47 -8.74
N SER A 64 -25.04 -8.18 -9.66
CA SER A 64 -24.45 -9.36 -10.34
C SER A 64 -23.41 -8.96 -11.39
N ASP A 65 -22.46 -9.86 -11.66
CA ASP A 65 -21.44 -9.67 -12.71
C ASP A 65 -22.09 -9.40 -14.08
N GLU A 66 -23.15 -10.12 -14.40
CA GLU A 66 -23.89 -9.99 -15.66
C GLU A 66 -24.61 -8.63 -15.80
N ALA A 67 -25.29 -8.15 -14.75
CA ALA A 67 -25.94 -6.85 -14.79
C ALA A 67 -24.92 -5.70 -14.96
N ILE A 68 -23.76 -5.83 -14.31
CA ILE A 68 -22.67 -4.85 -14.42
C ILE A 68 -22.07 -4.88 -15.82
N LYS A 69 -21.80 -6.05 -16.38
CA LYS A 69 -21.35 -6.23 -17.76
C LYS A 69 -22.28 -5.50 -18.74
N ASN A 70 -23.58 -5.78 -18.67
CA ASN A 70 -24.58 -5.21 -19.55
C ASN A 70 -24.64 -3.67 -19.46
N ALA A 71 -24.48 -3.11 -18.25
CA ALA A 71 -24.42 -1.66 -18.07
C ALA A 71 -23.15 -1.04 -18.68
N ILE A 72 -21.98 -1.67 -18.52
CA ILE A 72 -20.73 -1.21 -19.14
C ILE A 72 -20.81 -1.31 -20.67
N GLU A 73 -21.39 -2.38 -21.22
CA GLU A 73 -21.61 -2.50 -22.67
C GLU A 73 -22.57 -1.43 -23.20
N LYS A 74 -23.62 -1.10 -22.44
CA LYS A 74 -24.53 0.02 -22.77
C LYS A 74 -23.79 1.37 -22.77
N ILE A 75 -22.95 1.62 -21.77
CA ILE A 75 -22.11 2.84 -21.72
C ILE A 75 -21.23 2.93 -22.96
N ARG A 76 -20.52 1.84 -23.30
CA ARG A 76 -19.65 1.76 -24.46
C ARG A 76 -20.40 2.08 -25.76
N ASN A 77 -21.55 1.45 -25.96
CA ASN A 77 -22.34 1.60 -27.18
C ASN A 77 -22.96 3.00 -27.32
N GLN A 78 -23.36 3.63 -26.21
CA GLN A 78 -24.06 4.92 -26.23
C GLN A 78 -23.10 6.12 -26.17
N TYR A 79 -22.00 6.02 -25.43
CA TYR A 79 -21.14 7.17 -25.13
C TYR A 79 -19.68 7.01 -25.54
N GLY A 80 -19.16 5.79 -25.64
CA GLY A 80 -17.75 5.50 -25.96
C GLY A 80 -17.05 4.68 -24.88
N GLU A 81 -15.79 4.31 -25.13
CA GLU A 81 -14.98 3.48 -24.23
C GLU A 81 -14.70 4.18 -22.89
N VAL A 82 -14.54 3.42 -21.81
CA VAL A 82 -14.16 4.01 -20.52
C VAL A 82 -12.66 4.30 -20.54
N GLY A 83 -12.27 5.58 -20.46
CA GLY A 83 -10.86 6.02 -20.41
C GLY A 83 -10.42 6.54 -19.04
N SER A 84 -11.37 6.86 -18.18
CA SER A 84 -11.14 7.25 -16.78
C SER A 84 -12.31 6.76 -15.94
N PHE A 85 -12.04 6.24 -14.76
CA PHE A 85 -13.05 5.75 -13.83
C PHE A 85 -12.84 6.35 -12.44
N ILE A 86 -13.92 6.84 -11.82
CA ILE A 86 -13.91 7.35 -10.44
C ILE A 86 -15.04 6.69 -9.65
N HIS A 87 -14.68 5.81 -8.72
CA HIS A 87 -15.64 5.27 -7.77
C HIS A 87 -15.80 6.20 -6.58
N LEU A 88 -16.99 6.78 -6.43
CA LEU A 88 -17.41 7.44 -5.18
C LEU A 88 -18.14 6.38 -4.33
N HIS A 89 -17.53 5.98 -3.22
CA HIS A 89 -18.15 5.03 -2.28
C HIS A 89 -19.25 5.75 -1.50
N PRO A 90 -20.49 5.21 -1.44
CA PRO A 90 -21.57 5.79 -0.64
C PRO A 90 -21.14 6.05 0.80
N HIS A 91 -21.54 7.20 1.34
CA HIS A 91 -21.24 7.54 2.72
C HIS A 91 -22.24 6.88 3.66
N PHE A 92 -21.72 6.00 4.51
CA PHE A 92 -22.46 5.29 5.52
C PHE A 92 -22.20 5.93 6.88
N GLU A 93 -23.26 6.31 7.59
CA GLU A 93 -23.19 6.80 8.97
C GLU A 93 -23.40 5.65 9.95
N PHE A 94 -22.46 5.45 10.86
CA PHE A 94 -22.53 4.39 11.88
C PHE A 94 -22.98 4.95 13.21
N GLN A 95 -23.97 4.32 13.83
CA GLN A 95 -24.54 4.72 15.11
C GLN A 95 -23.96 3.87 16.25
N ASN A 96 -23.76 4.50 17.42
CA ASN A 96 -23.36 3.83 18.67
C ASN A 96 -22.08 2.97 18.56
N GLY A 97 -21.14 3.32 17.67
CA GLY A 97 -19.92 2.53 17.43
C GLY A 97 -20.16 1.15 16.79
N ASN A 98 -21.37 0.88 16.27
CA ASN A 98 -21.71 -0.36 15.61
C ASN A 98 -21.13 -0.40 14.18
N PHE A 99 -19.87 -0.77 14.06
CA PHE A 99 -19.18 -0.83 12.78
C PHE A 99 -19.67 -1.94 11.84
N VAL A 100 -20.50 -2.86 12.32
CA VAL A 100 -21.07 -3.94 11.50
C VAL A 100 -22.44 -3.58 10.91
N GLN A 101 -22.98 -2.40 11.26
CA GLN A 101 -24.32 -1.94 10.88
C GLN A 101 -24.62 -2.05 9.37
N HIS A 102 -23.66 -1.63 8.54
CA HIS A 102 -23.85 -1.52 7.08
C HIS A 102 -23.14 -2.61 6.27
N PHE A 103 -22.54 -3.60 6.94
CA PHE A 103 -21.71 -4.60 6.29
C PHE A 103 -22.33 -5.30 5.07
N PRO A 104 -23.58 -5.81 5.12
CA PRO A 104 -24.18 -6.43 3.94
C PRO A 104 -24.36 -5.48 2.77
N ALA A 105 -24.67 -4.20 3.03
CA ALA A 105 -24.85 -3.19 2.00
C ALA A 105 -23.50 -2.77 1.40
N GLU A 106 -22.52 -2.47 2.24
CA GLU A 106 -21.17 -2.10 1.80
C GLU A 106 -20.50 -3.22 1.00
N ARG A 107 -20.66 -4.49 1.42
CA ARG A 107 -20.11 -5.63 0.68
C ARG A 107 -20.68 -5.72 -0.73
N LYS A 108 -21.97 -5.43 -0.92
CA LYS A 108 -22.57 -5.37 -2.27
C LYS A 108 -21.98 -4.25 -3.11
N VAL A 109 -21.69 -3.09 -2.52
CA VAL A 109 -21.02 -1.97 -3.21
C VAL A 109 -19.61 -2.36 -3.63
N VAL A 110 -18.82 -2.93 -2.73
CA VAL A 110 -17.45 -3.40 -3.02
C VAL A 110 -17.45 -4.49 -4.09
N LYS A 111 -18.42 -5.41 -4.04
CA LYS A 111 -18.64 -6.41 -5.11
C LYS A 111 -18.93 -5.75 -6.45
N THR A 112 -19.80 -4.74 -6.47
CA THR A 112 -20.10 -4.00 -7.70
C THR A 112 -18.87 -3.29 -8.25
N LEU A 113 -18.09 -2.62 -7.41
CA LEU A 113 -16.82 -2.01 -7.81
C LEU A 113 -15.85 -3.04 -8.42
N PHE A 114 -15.72 -4.19 -7.77
CA PHE A 114 -14.84 -5.28 -8.22
C PHE A 114 -15.18 -5.74 -9.65
N PHE A 115 -16.47 -5.96 -9.94
CA PHE A 115 -16.90 -6.38 -11.26
C PHE A 115 -16.94 -5.22 -12.28
N ILE A 116 -17.11 -3.97 -11.85
CA ILE A 116 -16.87 -2.82 -12.74
C ILE A 116 -15.41 -2.82 -13.20
N ALA A 117 -14.47 -2.97 -12.26
CA ALA A 117 -13.03 -3.04 -12.56
C ALA A 117 -12.71 -4.16 -13.56
N LYS A 118 -13.31 -5.35 -13.38
CA LYS A 118 -13.23 -6.48 -14.34
C LYS A 118 -13.62 -6.05 -15.76
N HIS A 119 -14.77 -5.40 -15.93
CA HIS A 119 -15.31 -5.09 -17.26
C HIS A 119 -14.69 -3.88 -17.94
N ILE A 120 -14.07 -2.96 -17.19
CA ILE A 120 -13.34 -1.81 -17.76
C ILE A 120 -11.83 -2.06 -17.90
N GLN A 121 -11.33 -3.21 -17.45
CA GLN A 121 -9.91 -3.56 -17.46
C GLN A 121 -9.28 -3.32 -18.84
N LYS A 122 -9.90 -3.87 -19.89
CA LYS A 122 -9.35 -3.78 -21.24
C LYS A 122 -9.31 -2.35 -21.77
N SER A 123 -10.40 -1.60 -21.63
CA SER A 123 -10.49 -0.24 -22.19
C SER A 123 -9.49 0.70 -21.52
N LEU A 124 -9.31 0.57 -20.19
CA LEU A 124 -8.32 1.38 -19.47
C LEU A 124 -6.88 1.01 -19.84
N ASN A 125 -6.55 -0.28 -19.96
CA ASN A 125 -5.19 -0.69 -20.34
C ASN A 125 -4.85 -0.29 -21.79
N ASP A 126 -5.77 -0.51 -22.74
CA ASP A 126 -5.59 -0.11 -24.15
C ASP A 126 -5.32 1.40 -24.30
N LEU A 127 -5.96 2.23 -23.47
CA LEU A 127 -5.73 3.67 -23.44
C LEU A 127 -4.44 4.02 -22.69
N GLY A 128 -4.21 3.37 -21.54
CA GLY A 128 -3.06 3.56 -20.64
C GLY A 128 -1.71 3.39 -21.32
N GLU A 129 -1.61 2.44 -22.26
CA GLU A 129 -0.40 2.21 -23.06
C GLU A 129 -0.03 3.42 -23.93
N LYS A 130 -1.03 4.24 -24.31
CA LYS A 130 -0.85 5.37 -25.24
C LYS A 130 -0.79 6.70 -24.51
N GLN A 131 -1.59 6.88 -23.47
CA GLN A 131 -1.70 8.11 -22.69
C GLN A 131 -2.35 7.86 -21.32
N ARG A 132 -2.57 8.90 -20.53
CA ARG A 132 -3.18 8.78 -19.20
C ARG A 132 -4.58 8.14 -19.27
N ALA A 133 -4.72 7.02 -18.58
CA ALA A 133 -5.99 6.41 -18.18
C ALA A 133 -6.02 6.29 -16.65
N ASN A 134 -7.19 6.42 -16.02
CA ASN A 134 -7.29 6.48 -14.56
C ASN A 134 -8.28 5.47 -13.98
N PHE A 135 -7.93 4.91 -12.83
CA PHE A 135 -8.81 4.18 -11.92
C PHE A 135 -8.66 4.80 -10.52
N LEU A 136 -9.61 5.66 -10.16
CA LEU A 136 -9.64 6.37 -8.88
C LEU A 136 -10.77 5.82 -8.00
N THR A 137 -10.52 5.65 -6.70
CA THR A 137 -11.58 5.36 -5.73
C THR A 137 -11.57 6.41 -4.62
N VAL A 138 -12.73 6.71 -4.07
CA VAL A 138 -12.92 7.70 -3.01
C VAL A 138 -13.77 7.08 -1.92
N THR A 139 -13.20 7.02 -0.73
CA THR A 139 -13.88 6.65 0.51
C THR A 139 -13.95 7.87 1.43
N ARG A 140 -14.96 7.91 2.29
CA ARG A 140 -15.11 8.96 3.31
C ARG A 140 -15.09 8.34 4.71
N MET A 141 -13.89 7.97 5.18
CA MET A 141 -13.67 7.39 6.51
C MET A 141 -13.30 8.51 7.51
N ASP A 142 -12.01 8.80 7.65
CA ASP A 142 -11.49 9.79 8.61
C ASP A 142 -10.48 10.76 7.99
N GLY A 143 -10.17 10.61 6.70
CA GLY A 143 -9.13 11.39 6.05
C GLY A 143 -7.72 11.02 6.52
N LYS A 144 -7.58 9.85 7.15
CA LYS A 144 -6.35 9.26 7.71
C LYS A 144 -6.25 7.76 7.41
N LEU A 145 -6.90 7.32 6.31
CA LEU A 145 -6.92 5.94 5.82
C LEU A 145 -7.48 4.95 6.85
N GLY A 146 -8.42 5.39 7.68
CA GLY A 146 -9.02 4.59 8.75
C GLY A 146 -8.12 4.37 9.97
N GLN A 147 -7.03 5.14 10.09
CA GLN A 147 -6.05 5.05 11.18
C GLN A 147 -6.13 6.25 12.15
N GLY A 148 -7.05 7.19 11.91
CA GLY A 148 -7.23 8.43 12.65
C GLY A 148 -7.91 8.28 14.01
N LYS A 149 -8.07 7.05 14.52
CA LYS A 149 -8.77 6.73 15.77
C LYS A 149 -10.23 7.23 15.81
N ARG A 150 -10.89 7.25 14.66
CA ARG A 150 -12.32 7.54 14.54
C ARG A 150 -13.12 6.25 14.77
N GLY A 151 -14.01 6.24 15.77
CA GLY A 151 -14.76 5.05 16.21
C GLY A 151 -15.94 4.62 15.32
N ASN A 152 -16.16 5.29 14.19
CA ASN A 152 -17.32 5.09 13.31
C ASN A 152 -16.97 5.20 11.82
N VAL A 153 -15.98 4.41 11.38
CA VAL A 153 -15.53 4.39 9.97
C VAL A 153 -16.02 3.17 9.20
N SER A 154 -16.14 3.33 7.88
CA SER A 154 -16.48 2.27 6.92
C SER A 154 -15.29 1.33 6.70
N VAL A 155 -15.21 0.26 7.49
CA VAL A 155 -14.13 -0.74 7.38
C VAL A 155 -14.21 -1.59 6.12
N VAL A 156 -15.41 -1.87 5.59
CA VAL A 156 -15.56 -2.59 4.31
C VAL A 156 -15.19 -1.68 3.14
N GLY A 157 -15.64 -0.43 3.13
CA GLY A 157 -15.19 0.58 2.17
C GLY A 157 -13.68 0.80 2.23
N GLY A 158 -13.08 0.84 3.42
CA GLY A 158 -11.62 0.93 3.61
C GLY A 158 -10.83 -0.22 2.97
N GLY A 159 -11.45 -1.37 2.74
CA GLY A 159 -10.87 -2.49 1.99
C GLY A 159 -10.60 -2.23 0.52
N ILE A 160 -11.24 -1.20 -0.06
CA ILE A 160 -11.09 -0.85 -1.49
C ILE A 160 -9.63 -0.49 -1.82
N THR A 161 -8.84 0.01 -0.87
CA THR A 161 -7.42 0.30 -1.13
C THR A 161 -6.64 -0.96 -1.51
N GLY A 162 -7.01 -2.13 -0.97
CA GLY A 162 -6.44 -3.42 -1.36
C GLY A 162 -6.67 -3.76 -2.83
N LEU A 163 -7.87 -3.46 -3.37
CA LEU A 163 -8.16 -3.61 -4.80
C LEU A 163 -7.23 -2.73 -5.64
N VAL A 164 -7.19 -1.43 -5.31
CA VAL A 164 -6.41 -0.44 -6.06
C VAL A 164 -4.92 -0.79 -6.09
N LYS A 165 -4.37 -1.27 -4.98
CA LYS A 165 -2.97 -1.72 -4.90
C LYS A 165 -2.68 -2.91 -5.82
N CYS A 166 -3.58 -3.90 -5.89
CA CYS A 166 -3.46 -5.00 -6.85
C CYS A 166 -3.59 -4.53 -8.30
N LEU A 167 -4.58 -3.68 -8.60
CA LEU A 167 -4.79 -3.14 -9.94
C LEU A 167 -3.61 -2.29 -10.41
N ASN A 168 -2.95 -1.56 -9.51
CA ASN A 168 -1.72 -0.82 -9.83
C ASN A 168 -0.58 -1.73 -10.34
N LEU A 169 -0.56 -3.00 -9.90
CA LEU A 169 0.40 -3.99 -10.36
C LEU A 169 -0.07 -4.73 -11.62
N GLU A 170 -1.35 -5.08 -11.68
CA GLU A 170 -1.95 -5.77 -12.84
C GLU A 170 -2.06 -4.87 -14.07
N TRP A 171 -2.31 -3.57 -13.87
CA TRP A 171 -2.57 -2.58 -14.91
C TRP A 171 -1.46 -1.52 -14.91
N SER A 172 -0.22 -1.94 -15.13
CA SER A 172 0.98 -1.08 -15.04
C SER A 172 0.96 0.18 -15.93
N SER A 173 0.09 0.23 -16.94
CA SER A 173 -0.12 1.39 -17.82
C SER A 173 -1.23 2.34 -17.34
N VAL A 174 -2.05 1.93 -16.35
CA VAL A 174 -3.19 2.68 -15.82
C VAL A 174 -2.83 3.34 -14.50
N PHE A 175 -3.16 4.62 -14.35
CA PHE A 175 -2.99 5.32 -13.08
C PHE A 175 -4.04 4.86 -12.06
N CYS A 176 -3.60 4.15 -11.03
CA CYS A 176 -4.46 3.67 -9.95
C CYS A 176 -4.25 4.48 -8.66
N ARG A 177 -5.33 4.96 -8.05
CA ARG A 177 -5.27 5.77 -6.82
C ARG A 177 -6.50 5.56 -5.95
N ALA A 178 -6.29 5.44 -4.64
CA ALA A 178 -7.34 5.36 -3.64
C ALA A 178 -7.26 6.58 -2.72
N LEU A 179 -8.40 7.24 -2.52
CA LEU A 179 -8.52 8.40 -1.66
C LEU A 179 -9.36 8.05 -0.43
N ASP A 180 -8.90 8.48 0.73
CA ASP A 180 -9.73 8.61 1.92
C ASP A 180 -9.84 10.08 2.29
N ILE A 181 -11.07 10.58 2.38
CA ILE A 181 -11.33 12.01 2.62
C ILE A 181 -12.19 12.15 3.86
N GLN A 182 -11.77 13.03 4.77
CA GLN A 182 -12.51 13.32 5.99
C GLN A 182 -13.95 13.76 5.64
N PRO A 183 -14.99 13.07 6.15
CA PRO A 183 -16.39 13.33 5.82
C PRO A 183 -16.85 14.77 6.07
N GLU A 184 -16.29 15.43 7.07
CA GLU A 184 -16.69 16.78 7.50
C GLU A 184 -16.20 17.90 6.57
N LEU A 185 -15.28 17.60 5.65
CA LEU A 185 -14.84 18.59 4.67
C LEU A 185 -15.99 18.99 3.75
N SER A 186 -16.04 20.26 3.36
CA SER A 186 -17.07 20.72 2.42
C SER A 186 -17.00 19.95 1.11
N LEU A 187 -18.16 19.60 0.53
CA LEU A 187 -18.22 18.83 -0.72
C LEU A 187 -17.45 19.49 -1.88
N GLU A 188 -17.33 20.82 -1.85
CA GLU A 188 -16.51 21.59 -2.81
C GLU A 188 -15.01 21.36 -2.62
N ALA A 189 -14.53 21.30 -1.37
CA ALA A 189 -13.14 20.96 -1.08
C ALA A 189 -12.84 19.52 -1.48
N ILE A 190 -13.74 18.59 -1.15
CA ILE A 190 -13.63 17.17 -1.52
C ILE A 190 -13.55 17.03 -3.05
N SER A 191 -14.46 17.65 -3.80
CA SER A 191 -14.45 17.54 -5.26
C SER A 191 -13.16 18.10 -5.86
N LYS A 192 -12.64 19.24 -5.37
CA LYS A 192 -11.36 19.80 -5.82
C LYS A 192 -10.16 18.89 -5.52
N GLN A 193 -10.16 18.22 -4.36
CA GLN A 193 -9.10 17.27 -4.00
C GLN A 193 -9.12 16.04 -4.91
N ILE A 194 -10.30 15.53 -5.26
CA ILE A 194 -10.48 14.42 -6.21
C ILE A 194 -9.86 14.78 -7.58
N ILE A 195 -10.15 15.98 -8.08
CA ILE A 195 -9.57 16.46 -9.35
C ILE A 195 -8.06 16.65 -9.26
N ALA A 196 -7.56 17.24 -8.17
CA ALA A 196 -6.12 17.39 -7.97
C ALA A 196 -5.37 16.05 -8.00
N GLU A 197 -5.95 15.00 -7.41
CA GLU A 197 -5.37 13.64 -7.43
C GLU A 197 -5.48 12.95 -8.78
N LEU A 198 -6.55 13.21 -9.55
CA LEU A 198 -6.69 12.73 -10.92
C LEU A 198 -5.50 13.17 -11.79
N HIS A 199 -5.04 14.41 -11.56
CA HIS A 199 -3.90 15.02 -12.25
C HIS A 199 -2.54 14.78 -11.58
N ASP A 200 -2.44 14.06 -10.45
CA ASP A 200 -1.15 13.81 -9.80
C ASP A 200 -0.23 12.98 -10.71
N PRO A 201 0.93 13.52 -11.15
CA PRO A 201 1.88 12.75 -11.95
C PRO A 201 2.60 11.67 -11.14
N ASN A 202 2.55 11.72 -9.80
CA ASN A 202 3.29 10.79 -8.97
C ASN A 202 2.62 9.42 -8.90
N LEU A 203 3.18 8.43 -9.59
CA LEU A 203 2.66 7.06 -9.62
C LEU A 203 3.03 6.22 -8.38
N ARG A 204 3.85 6.77 -7.46
CA ARG A 204 4.32 6.03 -6.27
C ARG A 204 3.33 6.04 -5.11
N ASN A 205 2.50 7.07 -5.04
CA ASN A 205 1.45 7.15 -4.04
C ASN A 205 0.29 6.32 -4.56
N ILE A 206 -0.18 5.32 -3.83
CA ILE A 206 -1.34 4.52 -4.26
C ILE A 206 -2.55 4.87 -3.41
N GLU A 207 -2.33 5.11 -2.12
CA GLU A 207 -3.35 5.56 -1.18
C GLU A 207 -2.99 6.95 -0.62
N VAL A 208 -3.96 7.86 -0.62
CA VAL A 208 -3.78 9.23 -0.13
C VAL A 208 -4.97 9.60 0.75
N ALA A 209 -4.68 10.28 1.84
CA ALA A 209 -5.65 10.76 2.80
C ALA A 209 -5.74 12.29 2.75
N TYR A 210 -6.95 12.83 2.89
CA TYR A 210 -7.19 14.26 3.07
C TYR A 210 -8.02 14.52 4.32
N SER A 211 -7.48 15.31 5.24
CA SER A 211 -8.18 15.84 6.41
C SER A 211 -7.88 17.33 6.57
N GLU A 212 -8.39 17.94 7.63
CA GLU A 212 -7.99 19.30 8.04
C GLU A 212 -6.48 19.44 8.29
N GLU A 213 -5.78 18.35 8.61
CA GLU A 213 -4.32 18.30 8.75
C GLU A 213 -3.58 18.27 7.38
N GLY A 214 -4.33 18.28 6.28
CA GLY A 214 -3.83 18.28 4.93
C GLY A 214 -3.67 16.88 4.33
N ARG A 215 -2.86 16.80 3.28
CA ARG A 215 -2.65 15.59 2.47
C ARG A 215 -1.64 14.65 3.13
N GLN A 216 -2.01 13.40 3.35
CA GLN A 216 -1.18 12.38 4.01
C GLN A 216 -1.17 11.06 3.22
N THR A 217 -0.20 10.21 3.50
CA THR A 217 -0.11 8.83 3.01
C THR A 217 0.58 7.98 4.07
N THR A 218 0.53 6.67 3.93
CA THR A 218 1.15 5.69 4.83
C THR A 218 2.57 5.37 4.39
N SER A 219 3.45 5.15 5.36
CA SER A 219 4.77 4.59 5.12
C SER A 219 5.08 3.58 6.22
N ALA A 220 5.51 2.39 5.82
CA ALA A 220 5.96 1.38 6.76
C ALA A 220 7.35 1.76 7.29
N THR A 221 7.48 1.86 8.61
CA THR A 221 8.77 2.14 9.26
C THR A 221 9.34 0.83 9.79
N PRO A 222 10.56 0.43 9.40
CA PRO A 222 11.21 -0.75 9.96
C PRO A 222 11.44 -0.58 11.47
N VAL A 223 11.07 -1.59 12.25
CA VAL A 223 11.34 -1.66 13.68
C VAL A 223 12.35 -2.76 13.93
N GLN A 224 13.40 -2.45 14.69
CA GLN A 224 14.36 -3.47 15.15
C GLN A 224 13.72 -4.25 16.29
N VAL A 225 13.64 -5.57 16.13
CA VAL A 225 13.13 -6.48 17.17
C VAL A 225 14.34 -7.06 17.91
N PRO A 226 14.51 -6.81 19.21
CA PRO A 226 15.61 -7.35 19.98
C PRO A 226 15.60 -8.89 20.00
N GLU A 227 16.77 -9.51 19.84
CA GLU A 227 16.91 -10.94 20.10
C GLU A 227 16.66 -11.23 21.59
N ASN A 228 15.87 -12.27 21.88
CA ASN A 228 15.53 -12.71 23.25
C ASN A 228 14.80 -11.65 24.11
N GLN A 229 13.92 -10.86 23.49
CA GLN A 229 13.06 -9.91 24.20
C GLN A 229 12.23 -10.61 25.30
N THR A 230 12.20 -10.03 26.50
CA THR A 230 11.36 -10.54 27.58
C THR A 230 9.89 -10.26 27.26
N ILE A 231 9.06 -11.30 27.31
CA ILE A 231 7.63 -11.20 27.01
C ILE A 231 6.88 -10.75 28.26
N THR A 232 6.34 -9.53 28.22
CA THR A 232 5.40 -9.01 29.23
C THR A 232 4.02 -8.96 28.60
N THR A 233 3.04 -9.70 29.12
CA THR A 233 1.72 -9.80 28.49
C THR A 233 0.62 -10.07 29.50
N LYS A 234 -0.64 -9.86 29.08
CA LYS A 234 -1.85 -10.25 29.84
C LYS A 234 -2.22 -11.72 29.63
N VAL A 235 -1.60 -12.41 28.67
CA VAL A 235 -1.84 -13.84 28.45
C VAL A 235 -1.37 -14.64 29.66
N THR A 236 -2.25 -15.48 30.18
CA THR A 236 -1.97 -16.42 31.28
C THR A 236 -2.43 -17.82 30.90
N LYS A 237 -2.11 -18.81 31.74
CA LYS A 237 -2.63 -20.18 31.60
C LYS A 237 -4.16 -20.27 31.60
N ASP A 238 -4.84 -19.28 32.19
CA ASP A 238 -6.31 -19.23 32.29
C ASP A 238 -6.95 -18.51 31.09
N SER A 239 -6.15 -17.88 30.22
CA SER A 239 -6.63 -17.27 28.99
C SER A 239 -7.17 -18.32 28.03
N VAL A 240 -8.33 -18.05 27.42
CA VAL A 240 -8.99 -18.95 26.47
C VAL A 240 -9.07 -18.29 25.10
N PHE A 241 -8.40 -18.88 24.11
CA PHE A 241 -8.37 -18.40 22.73
C PHE A 241 -9.31 -19.19 21.84
N LEU A 242 -10.25 -18.50 21.19
CA LEU A 242 -11.03 -19.04 20.06
C LEU A 242 -10.27 -18.78 18.76
N VAL A 243 -9.86 -19.84 18.08
CA VAL A 243 -8.97 -19.77 16.91
C VAL A 243 -9.64 -20.35 15.67
N SER A 244 -10.06 -19.51 14.73
CA SER A 244 -10.56 -19.99 13.43
C SER A 244 -9.40 -20.38 12.52
N GLY A 245 -9.50 -21.54 11.87
CA GLY A 245 -8.41 -22.07 11.05
C GLY A 245 -7.20 -22.53 11.86
N GLY A 246 -7.32 -22.64 13.18
CA GLY A 246 -6.18 -22.87 14.09
C GLY A 246 -5.63 -24.29 14.15
N ALA A 247 -6.25 -25.24 13.46
CA ALA A 247 -5.88 -26.65 13.58
C ALA A 247 -4.91 -27.15 12.51
N LYS A 248 -4.57 -26.30 11.52
CA LYS A 248 -3.69 -26.64 10.39
C LYS A 248 -2.89 -25.43 9.91
N GLY A 249 -1.77 -25.67 9.23
CA GLY A 249 -0.95 -24.67 8.58
C GLY A 249 -0.37 -23.60 9.52
N VAL A 250 -0.14 -22.40 8.98
CA VAL A 250 0.52 -21.27 9.67
C VAL A 250 -0.13 -20.92 11.01
N THR A 251 -1.46 -20.92 11.08
CA THR A 251 -2.21 -20.62 12.31
C THR A 251 -1.96 -21.67 13.38
N ALA A 252 -1.86 -22.95 13.02
CA ALA A 252 -1.50 -24.00 13.97
C ALA A 252 -0.08 -23.82 14.50
N THR A 253 0.90 -23.50 13.64
CA THR A 253 2.28 -23.23 14.07
C THR A 253 2.33 -22.10 15.09
N CYS A 254 1.60 -21.01 14.85
CA CYS A 254 1.50 -19.89 15.78
C CYS A 254 0.87 -20.28 17.12
N VAL A 255 -0.22 -21.06 17.09
CA VAL A 255 -0.90 -21.54 18.30
C VAL A 255 -0.01 -22.49 19.11
N ILE A 256 0.76 -23.36 18.46
CA ILE A 256 1.70 -24.26 19.12
C ILE A 256 2.79 -23.46 19.85
N GLU A 257 3.32 -22.41 19.23
CA GLU A 257 4.33 -21.56 19.89
C GLU A 257 3.73 -20.79 21.07
N MET A 258 2.51 -20.26 20.94
CA MET A 258 1.79 -19.68 22.09
C MET A 258 1.55 -20.69 23.22
N ALA A 259 1.18 -21.94 22.89
CA ALA A 259 0.99 -23.01 23.86
C ALA A 259 2.29 -23.33 24.62
N LYS A 260 3.41 -23.34 23.91
CA LYS A 260 4.76 -23.52 24.46
C LYS A 260 5.16 -22.39 25.40
N THR A 261 4.84 -21.15 25.09
CA THR A 261 5.22 -19.99 25.91
C THR A 261 4.31 -19.78 27.12
N PHE A 262 2.99 -19.93 26.96
CA PHE A 262 2.01 -19.46 27.95
C PHE A 262 1.19 -20.57 28.61
N SER A 263 1.18 -21.78 28.04
CA SER A 263 0.33 -22.89 28.49
C SER A 263 -1.16 -22.53 28.63
N CYS A 264 -1.66 -21.63 27.77
CA CYS A 264 -3.06 -21.16 27.77
C CYS A 264 -4.01 -22.17 27.09
N LYS A 265 -5.30 -21.85 27.00
CA LYS A 265 -6.32 -22.78 26.49
C LYS A 265 -6.76 -22.40 25.08
N PHE A 266 -6.99 -23.40 24.21
CA PHE A 266 -7.34 -23.18 22.81
C PHE A 266 -8.61 -23.90 22.39
N ILE A 267 -9.50 -23.18 21.70
CA ILE A 267 -10.67 -23.71 21.01
C ILE A 267 -10.41 -23.55 19.51
N LEU A 268 -10.02 -24.64 18.85
CA LEU A 268 -9.67 -24.65 17.43
C LEU A 268 -10.92 -24.88 16.59
N LEU A 269 -11.29 -23.93 15.73
CA LEU A 269 -12.45 -24.03 14.85
C LEU A 269 -12.02 -24.30 13.41
N GLY A 270 -12.53 -25.38 12.80
CA GLY A 270 -12.24 -25.73 11.42
C GLY A 270 -13.30 -26.61 10.74
N ARG A 271 -13.26 -26.70 9.41
CA ARG A 271 -14.27 -27.46 8.63
C ARG A 271 -13.94 -28.96 8.49
N SER A 272 -12.68 -29.34 8.73
CA SER A 272 -12.21 -30.70 8.55
C SER A 272 -12.93 -31.66 9.49
N ASP A 273 -13.28 -32.83 8.97
CA ASP A 273 -13.98 -33.84 9.75
C ASP A 273 -13.01 -34.56 10.69
N PHE A 274 -13.01 -34.18 11.97
CA PHE A 274 -12.17 -34.81 12.97
C PHE A 274 -12.70 -36.19 13.42
N SER A 275 -13.95 -36.53 13.10
CA SER A 275 -14.53 -37.86 13.36
C SER A 275 -14.09 -38.91 12.32
N PHE A 276 -13.43 -38.50 11.24
CA PHE A 276 -12.92 -39.41 10.22
C PHE A 276 -11.87 -40.36 10.81
N GLU A 277 -12.09 -41.67 10.66
CA GLU A 277 -11.13 -42.69 11.07
C GLU A 277 -10.04 -42.90 10.02
N VAL A 278 -8.79 -42.72 10.41
CA VAL A 278 -7.64 -42.97 9.52
C VAL A 278 -7.52 -44.49 9.28
N PRO A 279 -7.59 -44.96 8.02
CA PRO A 279 -7.45 -46.38 7.70
C PRO A 279 -6.13 -46.96 8.21
N ALA A 280 -6.11 -48.26 8.53
CA ALA A 280 -4.94 -48.92 9.10
C ALA A 280 -3.67 -48.74 8.23
N PHE A 281 -3.81 -48.88 6.90
CA PHE A 281 -2.70 -48.69 5.94
C PHE A 281 -2.11 -47.28 5.96
N ALA A 282 -2.88 -46.29 6.41
CA ALA A 282 -2.49 -44.90 6.38
C ALA A 282 -1.89 -44.41 7.70
N LYS A 283 -1.99 -45.16 8.82
CA LYS A 283 -1.61 -44.66 10.16
C LYS A 283 -0.17 -44.16 10.25
N ASN A 284 0.80 -44.93 9.74
CA ASN A 284 2.23 -44.61 9.83
C ASN A 284 2.83 -44.07 8.53
N GLU A 285 2.01 -43.76 7.54
CA GLU A 285 2.46 -43.27 6.24
C GLU A 285 2.15 -41.77 6.06
N SER A 286 3.14 -40.99 5.66
CA SER A 286 3.03 -39.53 5.48
C SER A 286 3.31 -39.07 4.05
N ASP A 287 3.89 -39.93 3.20
CA ASP A 287 4.17 -39.60 1.81
C ASP A 287 2.89 -39.52 0.98
N GLU A 288 2.70 -38.39 0.29
CA GLU A 288 1.50 -38.13 -0.51
C GLU A 288 1.32 -39.14 -1.65
N GLY A 289 2.41 -39.48 -2.34
CA GLY A 289 2.38 -40.43 -3.46
C GLY A 289 1.95 -41.82 -3.00
N THR A 290 2.54 -42.28 -1.89
CA THR A 290 2.29 -43.58 -1.30
C THR A 290 0.89 -43.66 -0.71
N LEU A 291 0.42 -42.64 0.02
CA LEU A 291 -0.96 -42.60 0.52
C LEU A 291 -1.99 -42.67 -0.62
N LYS A 292 -1.81 -41.90 -1.70
CA LYS A 292 -2.71 -41.97 -2.86
C LYS A 292 -2.74 -43.36 -3.48
N ARG A 293 -1.58 -44.02 -3.60
CA ARG A 293 -1.48 -45.40 -4.11
C ARG A 293 -2.18 -46.40 -3.18
N LEU A 294 -1.99 -46.30 -1.87
CA LEU A 294 -2.65 -47.17 -0.88
C LEU A 294 -4.17 -47.00 -0.90
N ILE A 295 -4.67 -45.76 -0.98
CA ILE A 295 -6.10 -45.47 -1.14
C ILE A 295 -6.64 -46.12 -2.42
N MET A 296 -5.92 -46.02 -3.54
CA MET A 296 -6.32 -46.68 -4.80
C MET A 296 -6.36 -48.21 -4.68
N ASN A 297 -5.45 -48.82 -3.92
CA ASN A 297 -5.44 -50.26 -3.68
C ASN A 297 -6.61 -50.69 -2.78
N ASP A 298 -6.92 -49.92 -1.73
CA ASP A 298 -8.07 -50.16 -0.86
C ASP A 298 -9.41 -50.12 -1.62
N PHE A 299 -9.58 -49.19 -2.57
CA PHE A 299 -10.74 -49.22 -3.48
C PHE A 299 -10.82 -50.55 -4.26
N LYS A 300 -9.70 -51.03 -4.80
CA LYS A 300 -9.65 -52.29 -5.56
C LYS A 300 -9.97 -53.50 -4.69
N GLU A 301 -9.45 -53.54 -3.47
CA GLU A 301 -9.71 -54.62 -2.50
C GLU A 301 -11.19 -54.66 -2.07
N ARG A 302 -11.84 -53.50 -1.98
CA ARG A 302 -13.29 -53.37 -1.73
C ARG A 302 -14.17 -53.61 -2.98
N GLY A 303 -13.57 -53.93 -4.13
CA GLY A 303 -14.30 -54.14 -5.39
C GLY A 303 -14.86 -52.85 -6.01
N GLU A 304 -14.42 -51.69 -5.56
CA GLU A 304 -14.87 -50.37 -6.01
C GLU A 304 -13.89 -49.78 -7.06
N LYS A 305 -14.39 -48.98 -8.00
CA LYS A 305 -13.55 -48.33 -9.01
C LYS A 305 -12.99 -47.01 -8.46
N PRO A 306 -11.67 -46.84 -8.28
CA PRO A 306 -11.10 -45.59 -7.80
C PRO A 306 -11.26 -44.48 -8.84
N SER A 307 -11.87 -43.36 -8.46
CA SER A 307 -11.86 -42.12 -9.24
C SER A 307 -10.86 -41.12 -8.64
N LEU A 308 -10.20 -40.32 -9.48
CA LEU A 308 -9.26 -39.29 -9.00
C LEU A 308 -9.88 -38.32 -7.98
N PRO A 309 -11.13 -37.84 -8.15
CA PRO A 309 -11.78 -37.00 -7.14
C PRO A 309 -11.98 -37.73 -5.80
N ALA A 310 -12.39 -39.00 -5.82
CA ALA A 310 -12.61 -39.78 -4.60
C ALA A 310 -11.30 -40.06 -3.85
N VAL A 311 -10.24 -40.46 -4.57
CA VAL A 311 -8.91 -40.66 -3.99
C VAL A 311 -8.38 -39.37 -3.37
N LYS A 312 -8.48 -38.24 -4.09
CA LYS A 312 -8.08 -36.92 -3.57
C LYS A 312 -8.88 -36.54 -2.32
N LYS A 313 -10.18 -36.85 -2.26
CA LYS A 313 -11.03 -36.56 -1.10
C LYS A 313 -10.59 -37.37 0.13
N ILE A 314 -10.39 -38.68 -0.01
CA ILE A 314 -9.93 -39.54 1.10
C ILE A 314 -8.54 -39.10 1.57
N TYR A 315 -7.61 -38.85 0.64
CA TYR A 315 -6.28 -38.35 0.97
C TYR A 315 -6.36 -37.04 1.77
N LYS A 316 -7.16 -36.06 1.33
CA LYS A 316 -7.34 -34.80 2.06
C LYS A 316 -7.90 -35.00 3.46
N ASN A 317 -8.80 -35.96 3.66
CA ASN A 317 -9.32 -36.30 4.99
C ASN A 317 -8.25 -36.92 5.89
N ILE A 318 -7.48 -37.88 5.37
CA ILE A 318 -6.36 -38.50 6.10
C ILE A 318 -5.33 -37.44 6.49
N ALA A 319 -4.86 -36.64 5.54
CA ALA A 319 -3.85 -35.60 5.77
C ALA A 319 -4.35 -34.57 6.81
N ALA A 320 -5.59 -34.08 6.66
CA ALA A 320 -6.16 -33.13 7.60
C ALA A 320 -6.33 -33.74 9.00
N LYS A 321 -6.81 -34.98 9.13
CA LYS A 321 -6.98 -35.65 10.41
C LYS A 321 -5.64 -35.79 11.15
N LYS A 322 -4.60 -36.25 10.45
CA LYS A 322 -3.25 -36.38 11.01
C LYS A 322 -2.66 -35.04 11.46
N GLU A 323 -2.75 -34.02 10.63
CA GLU A 323 -2.24 -32.68 10.95
C GLU A 323 -2.94 -32.07 12.18
N ILE A 324 -4.26 -32.26 12.30
CA ILE A 324 -5.04 -31.82 13.46
C ILE A 324 -4.66 -32.61 14.72
N GLU A 325 -4.50 -33.93 14.62
CA GLU A 325 -4.07 -34.77 15.75
C GLU A 325 -2.67 -34.39 16.24
N ASP A 326 -1.74 -34.13 15.32
CA ASP A 326 -0.40 -33.65 15.65
C ASP A 326 -0.45 -32.29 16.34
N THR A 327 -1.18 -31.32 15.78
CA THR A 327 -1.38 -30.00 16.39
C THR A 327 -1.92 -30.12 17.82
N ILE A 328 -2.97 -30.91 18.02
CA ILE A 328 -3.56 -31.15 19.35
C ILE A 328 -2.55 -31.80 20.30
N SER A 329 -1.79 -32.79 19.82
CA SER A 329 -0.76 -33.48 20.60
C SER A 329 0.33 -32.52 21.05
N GLN A 330 0.83 -31.67 20.15
CA GLN A 330 1.85 -30.66 20.44
C GLN A 330 1.36 -29.62 21.45
N ILE A 331 0.14 -29.10 21.29
CA ILE A 331 -0.47 -28.16 22.26
C ILE A 331 -0.55 -28.80 23.65
N LYS A 332 -1.06 -30.05 23.75
CA LYS A 332 -1.16 -30.77 25.02
C LYS A 332 0.20 -31.06 25.66
N LYS A 333 1.23 -31.35 24.85
CA LYS A 333 2.60 -31.58 25.31
C LYS A 333 3.15 -30.39 26.12
N TYR A 334 2.73 -29.17 25.80
CA TYR A 334 3.11 -27.95 26.52
C TYR A 334 2.17 -27.59 27.69
N GLY A 335 1.33 -28.53 28.12
CA GLY A 335 0.42 -28.35 29.27
C GLY A 335 -0.84 -27.53 28.99
N SER A 336 -1.08 -27.16 27.73
CA SER A 336 -2.26 -26.40 27.32
C SER A 336 -3.50 -27.31 27.19
N GLU A 337 -4.67 -26.80 27.57
CA GLU A 337 -5.95 -27.44 27.24
C GLU A 337 -6.38 -27.08 25.81
N VAL A 338 -6.88 -28.06 25.05
CA VAL A 338 -7.30 -27.84 23.66
C VAL A 338 -8.55 -28.63 23.31
N ALA A 339 -9.46 -27.98 22.59
CA ALA A 339 -10.64 -28.58 21.98
C ALA A 339 -10.69 -28.23 20.48
N TYR A 340 -11.17 -29.16 19.66
CA TYR A 340 -11.42 -28.91 18.24
C TYR A 340 -12.93 -28.96 17.96
N ILE A 341 -13.45 -27.91 17.33
CA ILE A 341 -14.83 -27.81 16.88
C ILE A 341 -14.87 -27.92 15.36
N ARG A 342 -15.68 -28.85 14.86
CA ARG A 342 -16.00 -28.91 13.44
C ARG A 342 -17.11 -27.90 13.11
N GLY A 343 -16.78 -26.85 12.39
CA GLY A 343 -17.75 -25.85 11.95
C GLY A 343 -17.25 -25.01 10.77
N ASP A 344 -18.19 -24.37 10.07
CA ASP A 344 -17.86 -23.31 9.11
C ASP A 344 -17.88 -21.97 9.85
N VAL A 345 -16.76 -21.26 9.81
CA VAL A 345 -16.62 -19.97 10.50
C VAL A 345 -17.61 -18.94 9.96
N THR A 346 -18.09 -19.08 8.73
CA THR A 346 -19.11 -18.18 8.14
C THR A 346 -20.54 -18.51 8.57
N ASN A 347 -20.74 -19.57 9.35
CA ASN A 347 -22.05 -20.02 9.82
C ASN A 347 -22.02 -20.27 11.34
N PRO A 348 -22.40 -19.28 12.17
CA PRO A 348 -22.41 -19.40 13.62
C PRO A 348 -23.20 -20.62 14.13
N ALA A 349 -24.33 -20.94 13.49
CA ALA A 349 -25.17 -22.06 13.88
C ALA A 349 -24.45 -23.42 13.78
N SER A 350 -23.38 -23.50 12.97
CA SER A 350 -22.61 -24.74 12.81
C SER A 350 -21.68 -25.07 13.97
N PHE A 351 -21.34 -24.10 14.84
CA PHE A 351 -20.37 -24.32 15.93
C PHE A 351 -20.78 -23.75 17.30
N LYS A 352 -21.79 -22.86 17.37
CA LYS A 352 -22.13 -22.12 18.60
C LYS A 352 -22.52 -23.02 19.78
N ASN A 353 -23.26 -24.10 19.54
CA ASN A 353 -23.66 -25.03 20.61
C ASN A 353 -22.46 -25.75 21.22
N GLU A 354 -21.55 -26.24 20.39
CA GLU A 354 -20.33 -26.91 20.86
C GLU A 354 -19.38 -25.93 21.54
N LEU A 355 -19.27 -24.71 21.01
CA LEU A 355 -18.51 -23.62 21.62
C LEU A 355 -19.02 -23.33 23.03
N ASN A 356 -20.34 -23.16 23.22
CA ASN A 356 -20.93 -22.91 24.54
C ASN A 356 -20.59 -24.05 25.52
N ASN A 357 -20.70 -25.30 25.09
CA ASN A 357 -20.35 -26.45 25.92
C ASN A 357 -18.88 -26.43 26.34
N ILE A 358 -17.96 -26.09 25.44
CA ILE A 358 -16.53 -25.99 25.77
C ILE A 358 -16.26 -24.81 26.70
N VAL A 359 -16.89 -23.66 26.48
CA VAL A 359 -16.76 -22.46 27.33
C VAL A 359 -17.18 -22.74 28.78
N THR A 360 -18.17 -23.60 29.03
CA THR A 360 -18.51 -24.02 30.41
C THR A 360 -17.37 -24.77 31.12
N ARG A 361 -16.47 -25.41 30.36
CA ARG A 361 -15.34 -26.19 30.88
C ARG A 361 -14.05 -25.37 30.94
N PHE A 362 -13.77 -24.60 29.89
CA PHE A 362 -12.51 -23.88 29.75
C PHE A 362 -12.53 -22.52 30.44
N GLY A 363 -13.70 -21.90 30.57
CA GLY A 363 -13.86 -20.50 30.96
C GLY A 363 -14.30 -19.63 29.79
N LYS A 364 -14.56 -18.34 30.08
CA LYS A 364 -14.94 -17.35 29.06
C LYS A 364 -13.81 -17.17 28.05
N VAL A 365 -14.15 -16.94 26.79
CA VAL A 365 -13.17 -16.59 25.75
C VAL A 365 -12.61 -15.20 26.06
N THR A 366 -11.29 -15.12 26.26
CA THR A 366 -10.56 -13.86 26.51
C THR A 366 -9.76 -13.41 25.29
N GLY A 367 -9.59 -14.27 24.29
CA GLY A 367 -8.86 -13.96 23.07
C GLY A 367 -9.51 -14.55 21.82
N VAL A 368 -9.45 -13.83 20.70
CA VAL A 368 -9.84 -14.34 19.38
C VAL A 368 -8.66 -14.25 18.44
N ILE A 369 -8.38 -15.36 17.73
CA ILE A 369 -7.41 -15.39 16.63
C ILE A 369 -8.16 -15.78 15.34
N HIS A 370 -8.22 -14.86 14.40
CA HIS A 370 -8.87 -15.09 13.11
C HIS A 370 -7.85 -15.45 12.02
N GLY A 371 -7.49 -16.74 11.96
CA GLY A 371 -6.56 -17.32 10.99
C GLY A 371 -7.19 -18.04 9.81
N ALA A 372 -8.52 -17.99 9.63
CA ALA A 372 -9.20 -18.68 8.55
C ALA A 372 -9.05 -17.90 7.23
N GLY A 373 -8.76 -18.60 6.13
CA GLY A 373 -8.63 -17.98 4.82
C GLY A 373 -8.77 -18.98 3.67
N ARG A 374 -9.06 -18.45 2.49
CA ARG A 374 -9.06 -19.16 1.20
C ARG A 374 -8.40 -18.27 0.15
N LEU A 375 -7.80 -18.89 -0.85
CA LEU A 375 -7.24 -18.25 -2.03
C LEU A 375 -8.07 -18.64 -3.26
N ALA A 376 -8.12 -17.74 -4.24
CA ALA A 376 -8.76 -17.97 -5.52
C ALA A 376 -8.00 -17.22 -6.63
N ASP A 377 -6.66 -17.25 -6.56
CA ASP A 377 -5.77 -16.36 -7.29
C ASP A 377 -5.96 -16.45 -8.81
N LYS A 378 -6.30 -15.30 -9.41
CA LYS A 378 -6.57 -15.09 -10.83
C LYS A 378 -6.47 -13.59 -11.11
N TYR A 379 -6.08 -13.21 -12.33
CA TYR A 379 -6.22 -11.82 -12.75
C TYR A 379 -7.68 -11.36 -12.68
N ILE A 380 -7.90 -10.06 -12.48
CA ILE A 380 -9.25 -9.50 -12.28
C ILE A 380 -10.24 -9.86 -13.41
N GLN A 381 -9.79 -9.89 -14.67
CA GLN A 381 -10.63 -10.23 -15.82
C GLN A 381 -11.17 -11.68 -15.78
N ASP A 382 -10.48 -12.59 -15.06
CA ASP A 382 -10.79 -14.01 -14.99
C ASP A 382 -11.55 -14.41 -13.70
N LYS A 383 -11.79 -13.44 -12.81
CA LYS A 383 -12.50 -13.66 -11.54
C LYS A 383 -14.00 -13.87 -11.76
N THR A 384 -14.57 -14.81 -11.00
CA THR A 384 -16.01 -15.08 -10.97
C THR A 384 -16.64 -14.59 -9.66
N GLU A 385 -17.97 -14.45 -9.62
CA GLU A 385 -18.69 -14.16 -8.37
C GLU A 385 -18.38 -15.18 -7.28
N SER A 386 -18.35 -16.47 -7.64
CA SER A 386 -18.00 -17.52 -6.68
C SER A 386 -16.60 -17.36 -6.11
N ASP A 387 -15.61 -16.94 -6.91
CA ASP A 387 -14.25 -16.68 -6.40
C ASP A 387 -14.28 -15.56 -5.35
N PHE A 388 -14.88 -14.41 -5.69
CA PHE A 388 -15.01 -13.26 -4.80
C PHE A 388 -15.72 -13.62 -3.49
N GLU A 389 -16.89 -14.27 -3.57
CA GLU A 389 -17.66 -14.64 -2.37
C GLU A 389 -16.88 -15.63 -1.49
N ASN A 390 -16.19 -16.61 -2.08
CA ASN A 390 -15.44 -17.61 -1.32
C ASN A 390 -14.25 -17.02 -0.56
N VAL A 391 -13.59 -16.01 -1.12
CA VAL A 391 -12.43 -15.35 -0.49
C VAL A 391 -12.90 -14.38 0.60
N LEU A 392 -13.84 -13.50 0.28
CA LEU A 392 -14.30 -12.47 1.24
C LEU A 392 -15.08 -13.05 2.41
N ALA A 393 -16.00 -14.00 2.17
CA ALA A 393 -16.87 -14.53 3.22
C ALA A 393 -16.08 -15.09 4.41
N VAL A 394 -15.00 -15.83 4.15
CA VAL A 394 -14.23 -16.49 5.20
C VAL A 394 -13.55 -15.49 6.13
N LYS A 395 -13.16 -14.32 5.61
CA LYS A 395 -12.53 -13.25 6.41
C LYS A 395 -13.54 -12.33 7.07
N LEU A 396 -14.55 -11.88 6.32
CA LEU A 396 -15.52 -10.90 6.80
C LEU A 396 -16.63 -11.55 7.60
N ASP A 397 -17.42 -12.43 6.96
CA ASP A 397 -18.52 -13.14 7.64
C ASP A 397 -17.97 -14.05 8.74
N GLY A 398 -16.75 -14.58 8.53
CA GLY A 398 -16.03 -15.32 9.55
C GLY A 398 -15.76 -14.48 10.81
N LEU A 399 -15.17 -13.29 10.66
CA LEU A 399 -14.93 -12.38 11.78
C LEU A 399 -16.23 -11.99 12.49
N LEU A 400 -17.27 -11.67 11.72
CA LEU A 400 -18.61 -11.37 12.26
C LEU A 400 -19.18 -12.51 13.09
N SER A 401 -19.09 -13.72 12.56
CA SER A 401 -19.60 -14.91 13.21
C SER A 401 -18.87 -15.17 14.52
N LEU A 402 -17.55 -14.90 14.58
CA LEU A 402 -16.77 -14.97 15.82
C LEU A 402 -17.26 -13.91 16.82
N PHE A 403 -17.40 -12.66 16.42
CA PHE A 403 -17.92 -11.59 17.28
C PHE A 403 -19.34 -11.85 17.80
N GLN A 404 -20.21 -12.47 17.01
CA GLN A 404 -21.56 -12.87 17.43
C GLN A 404 -21.60 -14.10 18.34
N SER A 405 -20.47 -14.79 18.48
CA SER A 405 -20.36 -16.04 19.24
C SER A 405 -19.64 -15.87 20.57
N VAL A 406 -19.03 -14.70 20.82
CA VAL A 406 -18.35 -14.36 22.08
C VAL A 406 -18.77 -12.97 22.56
N ASP A 407 -18.55 -12.68 23.83
CA ASP A 407 -18.74 -11.31 24.33
C ASP A 407 -17.47 -10.49 24.04
N ILE A 408 -17.55 -9.65 23.00
CA ILE A 408 -16.41 -8.83 22.54
C ILE A 408 -15.92 -7.82 23.58
N HIS A 409 -16.74 -7.45 24.57
CA HIS A 409 -16.35 -6.50 25.62
C HIS A 409 -15.46 -7.13 26.69
N HIS A 410 -15.37 -8.47 26.73
CA HIS A 410 -14.51 -9.22 27.64
C HIS A 410 -13.21 -9.68 26.97
N LEU A 411 -12.93 -9.29 25.72
CA LEU A 411 -11.70 -9.68 25.04
C LEU A 411 -10.51 -8.86 25.54
N ASP A 412 -9.48 -9.58 26.01
CA ASP A 412 -8.15 -9.04 26.26
C ASP A 412 -7.32 -8.99 24.96
N HIS A 413 -7.58 -9.90 24.01
CA HIS A 413 -6.82 -10.04 22.78
C HIS A 413 -7.69 -10.24 21.53
N LEU A 414 -7.35 -9.53 20.45
CA LEU A 414 -7.90 -9.77 19.11
C LEU A 414 -6.76 -9.78 18.09
N ILE A 415 -6.44 -10.96 17.56
CA ILE A 415 -5.38 -11.13 16.56
C ILE A 415 -6.00 -11.53 15.22
N LEU A 416 -5.79 -10.72 14.19
CA LEU A 416 -6.33 -10.95 12.85
C LEU A 416 -5.18 -11.29 11.90
N PHE A 417 -5.25 -12.46 11.26
CA PHE A 417 -4.24 -12.82 10.27
C PHE A 417 -4.60 -12.17 8.94
N SER A 418 -3.94 -11.04 8.70
CA SER A 418 -3.97 -10.30 7.45
C SER A 418 -2.83 -10.77 6.53
N SER A 419 -2.52 -10.01 5.48
CA SER A 419 -1.44 -10.31 4.55
C SER A 419 -0.78 -9.06 4.00
N VAL A 420 0.51 -9.16 3.65
CA VAL A 420 1.23 -8.12 2.88
C VAL A 420 0.53 -7.79 1.56
N ALA A 421 -0.26 -8.72 0.99
CA ALA A 421 -1.05 -8.45 -0.22
C ALA A 421 -2.14 -7.39 0.02
N GLY A 422 -2.70 -7.26 1.22
CA GLY A 422 -3.62 -6.16 1.55
C GLY A 422 -2.90 -4.81 1.64
N PHE A 423 -1.70 -4.81 2.23
CA PHE A 423 -0.94 -3.58 2.47
C PHE A 423 -0.21 -3.05 1.23
N TYR A 424 0.40 -3.91 0.42
CA TYR A 424 1.18 -3.55 -0.77
C TYR A 424 0.50 -3.87 -2.10
N GLY A 425 -0.55 -4.70 -2.10
CA GLY A 425 -1.08 -5.32 -3.31
C GLY A 425 -0.27 -6.56 -3.73
N ASN A 426 -0.89 -7.42 -4.54
CA ASN A 426 -0.21 -8.50 -5.24
C ASN A 426 -0.98 -8.89 -6.51
N VAL A 427 -0.26 -9.25 -7.57
CA VAL A 427 -0.86 -9.63 -8.86
C VAL A 427 -1.73 -10.89 -8.69
N GLY A 428 -2.96 -10.86 -9.20
CA GLY A 428 -3.90 -11.97 -9.16
C GLY A 428 -4.66 -12.13 -7.84
N GLN A 429 -4.46 -11.23 -6.88
CA GLN A 429 -4.98 -11.35 -5.51
C GLN A 429 -5.90 -10.19 -5.12
N THR A 430 -6.61 -9.59 -6.08
CA THR A 430 -7.50 -8.43 -5.87
C THR A 430 -8.55 -8.61 -4.75
N ASP A 431 -9.30 -9.71 -4.76
CA ASP A 431 -10.29 -10.05 -3.71
C ASP A 431 -9.64 -10.40 -2.37
N TYR A 432 -8.51 -11.11 -2.40
CA TYR A 432 -7.74 -11.44 -1.21
C TYR A 432 -7.17 -10.18 -0.56
N ALA A 433 -6.65 -9.23 -1.33
CA ALA A 433 -6.14 -7.95 -0.84
C ALA A 433 -7.26 -7.11 -0.23
N ILE A 434 -8.44 -7.02 -0.87
CA ILE A 434 -9.63 -6.39 -0.27
C ILE A 434 -9.92 -7.02 1.10
N ALA A 435 -10.06 -8.35 1.15
CA ALA A 435 -10.48 -9.04 2.37
C ALA A 435 -9.49 -8.86 3.52
N ASN A 436 -8.17 -8.86 3.23
CA ASN A 436 -7.13 -8.64 4.23
C ASN A 436 -7.05 -7.18 4.68
N GLU A 437 -7.22 -6.22 3.78
CA GLU A 437 -7.23 -4.81 4.15
C GLU A 437 -8.44 -4.47 5.03
N ILE A 438 -9.60 -5.09 4.80
CA ILE A 438 -10.76 -4.97 5.69
C ILE A 438 -10.43 -5.46 7.10
N LEU A 439 -9.69 -6.58 7.24
CA LEU A 439 -9.22 -7.03 8.56
C LEU A 439 -8.27 -6.01 9.21
N SER A 440 -7.35 -5.43 8.43
CA SER A 440 -6.45 -4.37 8.92
C SER A 440 -7.27 -3.17 9.44
N LYS A 441 -8.24 -2.67 8.67
CA LYS A 441 -9.11 -1.55 9.10
C LYS A 441 -9.98 -1.92 10.31
N ALA A 442 -10.48 -3.16 10.36
CA ALA A 442 -11.25 -3.65 11.49
C ALA A 442 -10.41 -3.68 12.78
N ALA A 443 -9.11 -4.00 12.71
CA ALA A 443 -8.22 -3.94 13.86
C ALA A 443 -8.05 -2.52 14.41
N HIS A 444 -7.78 -1.53 13.54
CA HIS A 444 -7.70 -0.11 13.94
C HIS A 444 -8.99 0.38 14.61
N LEU A 445 -10.13 0.04 14.02
CA LEU A 445 -11.44 0.42 14.55
C LEU A 445 -11.76 -0.28 15.87
N PHE A 446 -11.49 -1.59 15.97
CA PHE A 446 -11.69 -2.34 17.21
C PHE A 446 -10.82 -1.79 18.33
N LYS A 447 -9.53 -1.51 18.08
CA LYS A 447 -8.63 -0.92 19.08
C LYS A 447 -9.13 0.46 19.54
N THR A 448 -9.65 1.27 18.62
CA THR A 448 -10.23 2.57 18.93
C THR A 448 -11.43 2.45 19.87
N ASN A 449 -12.34 1.52 19.59
CA ASN A 449 -13.56 1.32 20.38
C ASN A 449 -13.33 0.49 21.65
N HIS A 450 -12.24 -0.27 21.72
CA HIS A 450 -11.86 -1.15 22.83
C HIS A 450 -10.39 -0.90 23.23
N PRO A 451 -10.05 0.27 23.81
CA PRO A 451 -8.66 0.68 24.05
C PRO A 451 -7.88 -0.26 24.99
N ASN A 452 -8.59 -0.99 25.86
CA ASN A 452 -8.00 -1.92 26.82
C ASN A 452 -7.70 -3.31 26.25
N THR A 453 -8.19 -3.60 25.04
CA THR A 453 -7.90 -4.84 24.29
C THR A 453 -6.60 -4.67 23.52
N HIS A 454 -5.73 -5.67 23.59
CA HIS A 454 -4.59 -5.79 22.70
C HIS A 454 -5.08 -6.30 21.35
N VAL A 455 -5.04 -5.45 20.33
CA VAL A 455 -5.46 -5.79 18.97
C VAL A 455 -4.25 -5.78 18.05
N SER A 456 -4.14 -6.77 17.16
CA SER A 456 -3.13 -6.75 16.09
C SER A 456 -3.66 -7.41 14.83
N ALA A 457 -3.65 -6.67 13.72
CA ALA A 457 -3.73 -7.22 12.38
C ALA A 457 -2.31 -7.49 11.87
N ILE A 458 -1.96 -8.78 11.78
CA ILE A 458 -0.64 -9.19 11.31
C ILE A 458 -0.69 -9.37 9.79
N ASN A 459 -0.09 -8.45 9.05
CA ASN A 459 0.12 -8.55 7.62
C ASN A 459 1.28 -9.52 7.34
N TRP A 460 0.96 -10.82 7.29
CA TRP A 460 1.95 -11.86 7.02
C TRP A 460 2.50 -11.78 5.60
N GLY A 461 3.83 -11.87 5.49
CA GLY A 461 4.55 -12.21 4.26
C GLY A 461 4.30 -13.65 3.84
N ALA A 462 4.87 -14.06 2.71
CA ALA A 462 4.81 -15.45 2.26
C ALA A 462 5.60 -16.35 3.23
N TRP A 463 4.94 -17.35 3.83
CA TRP A 463 5.59 -18.32 4.70
C TRP A 463 6.30 -19.40 3.88
N ASP A 464 7.33 -20.03 4.45
CA ASP A 464 7.98 -21.21 3.85
C ASP A 464 7.15 -22.50 3.99
N SER A 465 5.97 -22.40 4.60
CA SER A 465 5.00 -23.46 4.85
C SER A 465 3.55 -22.98 4.63
N GLY A 466 2.59 -23.91 4.70
CA GLY A 466 1.16 -23.59 4.57
C GLY A 466 0.73 -23.31 3.13
N MET A 467 0.21 -22.12 2.85
CA MET A 467 -0.36 -21.76 1.53
C MET A 467 0.70 -21.59 0.43
N VAL A 468 1.96 -21.39 0.81
CA VAL A 468 3.11 -21.30 -0.10
C VAL A 468 3.96 -22.55 0.11
N SER A 469 3.97 -23.44 -0.88
CA SER A 469 4.69 -24.71 -0.82
C SER A 469 5.09 -25.17 -2.23
N GLY A 470 6.10 -26.05 -2.33
CA GLY A 470 6.55 -26.63 -3.60
C GLY A 470 7.02 -25.59 -4.62
N GLU A 471 6.51 -25.68 -5.86
CA GLU A 471 6.88 -24.80 -6.98
C GLU A 471 6.61 -23.31 -6.71
N LEU A 472 5.55 -23.00 -5.95
CA LEU A 472 5.21 -21.61 -5.61
C LEU A 472 6.28 -20.98 -4.70
N LYS A 473 6.89 -21.77 -3.80
CA LYS A 473 8.01 -21.32 -2.96
C LYS A 473 9.21 -20.90 -3.82
N ALA A 474 9.57 -21.73 -4.79
CA ALA A 474 10.68 -21.46 -5.71
C ALA A 474 10.43 -20.20 -6.56
N GLN A 475 9.18 -19.94 -6.96
CA GLN A 475 8.81 -18.72 -7.69
C GLN A 475 8.98 -17.45 -6.84
N PHE A 476 8.57 -17.49 -5.56
CA PHE A 476 8.76 -16.36 -4.65
C PHE A 476 10.24 -16.06 -4.39
N GLU A 477 11.05 -17.10 -4.15
CA GLU A 477 12.50 -16.96 -3.95
C GLU A 477 13.18 -16.40 -5.21
N ALA A 478 12.82 -16.88 -6.41
CA ALA A 478 13.33 -16.36 -7.68
C ALA A 478 12.93 -14.90 -7.93
N ALA A 479 11.79 -14.46 -7.39
CA ALA A 479 11.34 -13.06 -7.43
C ALA A 479 12.01 -12.17 -6.37
N GLY A 480 12.90 -12.71 -5.53
CA GLY A 480 13.58 -12.00 -4.46
C GLY A 480 12.69 -11.71 -3.24
N VAL A 481 11.57 -12.43 -3.09
CA VAL A 481 10.68 -12.30 -1.93
C VAL A 481 11.27 -13.08 -0.76
N VAL A 482 11.58 -12.37 0.32
CA VAL A 482 12.06 -12.99 1.56
C VAL A 482 10.88 -13.69 2.24
N LEU A 483 10.98 -15.00 2.35
CA LEU A 483 9.97 -15.83 3.00
C LEU A 483 10.10 -15.74 4.53
N VAL A 484 8.95 -15.76 5.20
CA VAL A 484 8.86 -15.94 6.64
C VAL A 484 9.16 -17.40 6.95
N ASN A 485 10.27 -17.68 7.62
CA ASN A 485 10.55 -19.02 8.07
C ASN A 485 9.59 -19.41 9.21
N SER A 486 9.21 -20.69 9.27
CA SER A 486 8.15 -21.14 10.17
C SER A 486 8.45 -20.91 11.66
N GLU A 487 9.71 -21.05 12.09
CA GLU A 487 10.12 -20.83 13.49
C GLU A 487 10.07 -19.36 13.87
N GLY A 488 10.72 -18.50 13.08
CA GLY A 488 10.75 -17.05 13.31
C GLY A 488 9.37 -16.42 13.21
N GLY A 489 8.54 -16.83 12.24
CA GLY A 489 7.16 -16.35 12.14
C GLY A 489 6.32 -16.72 13.37
N ALA A 490 6.48 -17.95 13.88
CA ALA A 490 5.77 -18.40 15.07
C ALA A 490 6.27 -17.69 16.34
N ALA A 491 7.57 -17.42 16.46
CA ALA A 491 8.11 -16.60 17.55
C ALA A 491 7.56 -15.16 17.50
N MET A 492 7.37 -14.60 16.30
CA MET A 492 6.87 -13.24 16.15
C MET A 492 5.42 -13.05 16.63
N ILE A 493 4.55 -14.07 16.59
CA ILE A 493 3.21 -13.93 17.20
C ILE A 493 3.29 -13.80 18.73
N VAL A 494 4.23 -14.51 19.36
CA VAL A 494 4.47 -14.41 20.80
C VAL A 494 5.03 -13.03 21.13
N ASN A 495 5.96 -12.53 20.30
CA ASN A 495 6.50 -11.19 20.46
C ASN A 495 5.43 -10.12 20.30
N GLU A 496 4.55 -10.25 19.31
CA GLU A 496 3.44 -9.32 19.08
C GLU A 496 2.51 -9.20 20.29
N LEU A 497 2.36 -10.24 21.10
CA LEU A 497 1.55 -10.20 22.32
C LEU A 497 2.19 -9.42 23.49
N ASN A 498 3.40 -8.88 23.31
CA ASN A 498 4.09 -8.06 24.31
C ASN A 498 3.39 -6.71 24.50
N THR A 499 3.34 -6.20 25.74
CA THR A 499 2.70 -4.92 26.08
C THR A 499 3.30 -3.72 25.33
N GLU A 500 4.56 -3.82 24.90
CA GLU A 500 5.23 -2.80 24.08
C GLU A 500 4.53 -2.57 22.73
N TYR A 501 3.87 -3.59 22.18
CA TYR A 501 3.15 -3.51 20.90
C TYR A 501 1.63 -3.34 21.05
N ALA A 502 1.12 -3.24 22.29
CA ALA A 502 -0.34 -3.23 22.54
C ALA A 502 -1.09 -2.03 21.93
N ASP A 503 -0.38 -0.95 21.57
CA ASP A 503 -0.92 0.24 20.91
C ASP A 503 -0.64 0.28 19.39
N GLN A 504 -0.15 -0.82 18.82
CA GLN A 504 0.11 -0.98 17.39
C GLN A 504 -0.91 -1.96 16.79
N PRO A 505 -2.09 -1.49 16.34
CA PRO A 505 -3.16 -2.37 15.85
C PRO A 505 -2.83 -3.10 14.53
N GLN A 506 -1.68 -2.84 13.91
CA GLN A 506 -1.28 -3.41 12.64
C GLN A 506 0.24 -3.52 12.54
N VAL A 507 0.73 -4.67 12.08
CA VAL A 507 2.17 -4.94 11.89
C VAL A 507 2.40 -5.73 10.60
N ILE A 508 3.56 -5.52 9.97
CA ILE A 508 4.02 -6.32 8.82
C ILE A 508 5.12 -7.25 9.31
N ILE A 509 4.92 -8.56 9.15
CA ILE A 509 5.94 -9.57 9.47
C ILE A 509 6.26 -10.36 8.19
N GLY A 510 7.45 -10.10 7.64
CA GLY A 510 7.97 -10.72 6.42
C GLY A 510 8.56 -9.73 5.43
N GLY A 511 8.91 -10.21 4.22
CA GLY A 511 9.39 -9.36 3.14
C GLY A 511 8.34 -8.37 2.61
N THR A 512 8.80 -7.23 2.08
CA THR A 512 7.95 -6.27 1.36
C THR A 512 7.66 -6.76 -0.06
N LEU A 513 6.50 -6.40 -0.61
CA LEU A 513 6.19 -6.59 -2.03
C LEU A 513 6.51 -5.32 -2.84
N PRO A 514 6.77 -5.43 -4.16
CA PRO A 514 6.92 -4.26 -5.01
C PRO A 514 5.65 -3.40 -4.98
N ALA A 515 5.79 -2.10 -4.76
CA ALA A 515 4.65 -1.18 -4.73
C ALA A 515 4.14 -0.82 -6.14
N GLY A 516 4.94 -0.99 -7.20
CA GLY A 516 4.53 -0.64 -8.56
C GLY A 516 5.47 -1.20 -9.62
N ILE A 517 4.93 -1.40 -10.83
CA ILE A 517 5.65 -1.86 -12.02
C ILE A 517 5.41 -0.79 -13.09
N SER A 518 6.47 -0.27 -13.72
CA SER A 518 6.30 0.71 -14.78
C SER A 518 6.01 0.05 -16.12
N HIS A 519 5.04 0.58 -16.85
CA HIS A 519 4.86 0.27 -18.26
C HIS A 519 5.93 0.95 -19.14
N ILE A 520 6.61 0.16 -19.97
CA ILE A 520 7.66 0.61 -20.90
C ILE A 520 7.09 0.58 -22.32
N GLY A 521 6.48 1.71 -22.73
CA GLY A 521 5.89 1.88 -24.07
C GLY A 521 6.68 2.84 -24.97
N ASP A 522 5.99 3.47 -25.94
CA ASP A 522 6.59 4.43 -26.87
C ASP A 522 7.09 5.70 -26.16
N LEU A 523 8.06 6.39 -26.79
CA LEU A 523 8.59 7.66 -26.28
C LEU A 523 7.50 8.73 -26.28
N LYS A 524 7.39 9.47 -25.17
CA LYS A 524 6.44 10.58 -25.02
C LYS A 524 7.09 11.85 -24.51
N THR A 525 6.40 12.97 -24.74
CA THR A 525 6.69 14.25 -24.08
C THR A 525 5.59 14.54 -23.08
N ILE A 526 5.97 14.84 -21.84
CA ILE A 526 5.07 14.99 -20.71
C ILE A 526 5.21 16.41 -20.18
N ARG A 527 4.09 17.08 -19.92
CA ARG A 527 4.05 18.42 -19.35
C ARG A 527 3.33 18.39 -18.01
N ILE A 528 4.00 18.92 -16.99
CA ILE A 528 3.51 18.95 -15.61
C ILE A 528 3.63 20.38 -15.11
N ARG A 529 2.52 20.95 -14.62
CA ARG A 529 2.50 22.26 -13.98
C ARG A 529 2.72 22.12 -12.48
N ARG A 530 3.51 23.04 -11.93
CA ARG A 530 3.68 23.24 -10.50
C ARG A 530 3.41 24.70 -10.18
N ASN A 531 2.49 24.92 -9.26
CA ASN A 531 2.36 26.22 -8.61
C ASN A 531 3.41 26.30 -7.50
N LEU A 532 4.25 27.35 -7.51
CA LEU A 532 5.39 27.51 -6.63
C LEU A 532 5.30 28.85 -5.92
N LYS A 533 5.04 28.80 -4.61
CA LYS A 533 4.93 29.99 -3.73
C LYS A 533 5.97 29.96 -2.63
N LEU A 534 6.40 31.13 -2.18
CA LEU A 534 7.43 31.24 -1.14
C LEU A 534 6.93 30.67 0.19
N GLU A 535 5.67 30.96 0.57
CA GLU A 535 5.06 30.47 1.80
C GLU A 535 4.89 28.95 1.87
N GLU A 536 4.85 28.27 0.71
CA GLU A 536 4.77 26.81 0.62
C GLU A 536 6.17 26.15 0.58
N ASN A 537 7.25 26.95 0.57
CA ASN A 537 8.63 26.49 0.42
C ASN A 537 9.58 27.25 1.38
N PRO A 538 9.41 27.09 2.70
CA PRO A 538 10.10 27.91 3.70
C PRO A 538 11.63 27.73 3.71
N PHE A 539 12.16 26.60 3.23
CA PHE A 539 13.61 26.44 3.05
C PHE A 539 14.26 27.52 2.18
N LEU A 540 13.51 28.18 1.29
CA LEU A 540 14.02 29.25 0.45
C LEU A 540 14.47 30.47 1.25
N MET A 541 13.95 30.66 2.47
CA MET A 541 14.42 31.68 3.41
C MET A 541 15.83 31.40 3.95
N HIS A 542 16.37 30.22 3.68
CA HIS A 542 17.76 29.84 3.97
C HIS A 542 18.66 29.87 2.74
N HIS A 543 18.16 30.33 1.59
CA HIS A 543 18.94 30.55 0.38
C HIS A 543 18.56 31.91 -0.24
N VAL A 544 19.10 32.97 0.38
CA VAL A 544 18.80 34.38 0.09
C VAL A 544 20.02 35.07 -0.49
N ILE A 545 19.87 35.64 -1.69
CA ILE A 545 20.93 36.36 -2.40
C ILE A 545 20.46 37.80 -2.62
N GLN A 546 21.28 38.77 -2.20
CA GLN A 546 20.98 40.20 -2.32
C GLN A 546 19.57 40.56 -1.79
N GLY A 547 19.19 39.96 -0.66
CA GLY A 547 17.91 40.20 0.02
C GLY A 547 16.70 39.45 -0.57
N ASN A 548 16.85 38.71 -1.66
CA ASN A 548 15.76 37.95 -2.28
C ASN A 548 15.97 36.45 -2.10
N ALA A 549 14.90 35.72 -1.81
CA ALA A 549 14.94 34.26 -1.82
C ALA A 549 15.11 33.77 -3.27
N VAL A 550 16.00 32.80 -3.48
CA VAL A 550 16.32 32.26 -4.81
C VAL A 550 16.22 30.74 -4.77
N LEU A 551 15.61 30.11 -5.78
CA LEU A 551 15.61 28.65 -5.89
C LEU A 551 17.03 28.15 -6.22
N PRO A 552 17.66 27.33 -5.37
CA PRO A 552 18.97 26.77 -5.67
C PRO A 552 18.93 25.94 -6.95
N VAL A 553 19.99 26.01 -7.76
CA VAL A 553 20.09 25.20 -8.99
C VAL A 553 19.95 23.71 -8.68
N VAL A 554 20.51 23.25 -7.55
CA VAL A 554 20.40 21.85 -7.12
C VAL A 554 18.97 21.44 -6.77
N ASN A 555 18.14 22.35 -6.24
CA ASN A 555 16.72 22.09 -5.99
C ASN A 555 15.93 22.04 -7.31
N ALA A 556 16.26 22.89 -8.29
CA ALA A 556 15.68 22.81 -9.63
C ALA A 556 16.05 21.50 -10.34
N VAL A 557 17.32 21.08 -10.23
CA VAL A 557 17.80 19.78 -10.74
C VAL A 557 17.12 18.62 -10.03
N GLY A 558 17.01 18.67 -8.70
CA GLY A 558 16.32 17.67 -7.90
C GLY A 558 14.85 17.57 -8.28
N TRP A 559 14.17 18.70 -8.52
CA TRP A 559 12.80 18.72 -9.03
C TRP A 559 12.70 18.01 -10.39
N MET A 560 13.59 18.31 -11.33
CA MET A 560 13.61 17.62 -12.63
C MET A 560 13.82 16.11 -12.48
N ALA A 561 14.85 15.71 -11.73
CA ALA A 561 15.21 14.32 -11.54
C ALA A 561 14.12 13.51 -10.82
N GLN A 562 13.60 14.03 -9.71
CA GLN A 562 12.56 13.39 -8.93
C GLN A 562 11.23 13.32 -9.68
N THR A 563 10.91 14.29 -10.56
CA THR A 563 9.69 14.23 -11.37
C THR A 563 9.75 13.08 -12.38
N CYS A 564 10.88 12.89 -13.06
CA CYS A 564 11.11 11.68 -13.87
C CYS A 564 10.94 10.42 -13.04
N GLU A 565 11.51 10.38 -11.84
CA GLU A 565 11.48 9.20 -10.97
C GLU A 565 10.08 8.83 -10.45
N LYS A 566 9.22 9.84 -10.22
CA LYS A 566 7.84 9.68 -9.79
C LYS A 566 6.95 9.07 -10.88
N LEU A 567 7.33 9.20 -12.15
CA LEU A 567 6.65 8.59 -13.29
C LEU A 567 7.03 7.11 -13.51
N TYR A 568 8.07 6.62 -12.84
CA TYR A 568 8.61 5.27 -13.02
C TYR A 568 8.95 4.61 -11.66
N PRO A 569 7.95 4.05 -10.93
CA PRO A 569 8.10 3.60 -9.53
C PRO A 569 9.21 2.57 -9.26
N ASP A 570 9.53 1.71 -10.23
CA ASP A 570 10.58 0.68 -10.15
C ASP A 570 11.95 1.15 -10.69
N PHE A 571 12.05 2.42 -11.09
CA PHE A 571 13.30 3.07 -11.47
C PHE A 571 13.79 4.03 -10.37
N LYS A 572 15.09 4.32 -10.41
CA LYS A 572 15.75 5.27 -9.52
C LYS A 572 16.59 6.25 -10.33
N VAL A 573 16.67 7.51 -9.88
CA VAL A 573 17.61 8.49 -10.44
C VAL A 573 19.02 7.93 -10.32
N PHE A 574 19.70 7.77 -11.45
CA PHE A 574 21.07 7.26 -11.52
C PHE A 574 22.07 8.37 -11.81
N GLN A 575 21.74 9.26 -12.76
CA GLN A 575 22.63 10.34 -13.17
C GLN A 575 21.85 11.55 -13.65
N VAL A 576 22.36 12.75 -13.37
CA VAL A 576 21.95 13.99 -14.04
C VAL A 576 23.19 14.58 -14.71
N LYS A 577 23.08 14.98 -15.98
CA LYS A 577 24.17 15.59 -16.76
C LYS A 577 23.67 16.74 -17.61
N ASN A 578 24.61 17.52 -18.17
CA ASN A 578 24.32 18.65 -19.07
C ASN A 578 23.37 19.68 -18.45
N THR A 579 23.46 19.92 -17.15
CA THR A 579 22.66 20.92 -16.45
C THR A 579 22.98 22.31 -16.97
N LYS A 580 21.94 23.07 -17.32
CA LYS A 580 22.01 24.45 -17.79
C LYS A 580 21.06 25.31 -16.96
N LEU A 581 21.57 26.45 -16.48
CA LEU A 581 20.80 27.54 -15.91
C LEU A 581 20.65 28.61 -17.00
N PHE A 582 19.42 29.02 -17.30
CA PHE A 582 19.12 30.11 -18.23
C PHE A 582 18.69 31.37 -17.47
N LYS A 583 17.59 31.26 -16.71
CA LYS A 583 17.08 32.33 -15.82
C LYS A 583 16.67 31.71 -14.50
N GLY A 584 17.33 32.09 -13.41
CA GLY A 584 16.97 31.61 -12.07
C GLY A 584 15.58 32.05 -11.62
N LEU A 585 15.00 31.31 -10.66
CA LEU A 585 13.77 31.72 -9.98
C LEU A 585 14.12 32.53 -8.75
N VAL A 586 13.74 33.81 -8.78
CA VAL A 586 13.94 34.78 -7.70
C VAL A 586 12.56 35.18 -7.19
N PHE A 587 12.35 35.14 -5.89
CA PHE A 587 11.08 35.50 -5.25
C PHE A 587 11.14 36.94 -4.76
N ASP A 588 10.99 37.88 -5.69
CA ASP A 588 11.09 39.34 -5.48
C ASP A 588 9.72 40.06 -5.44
N GLY A 589 8.62 39.30 -5.47
CA GLY A 589 7.25 39.79 -5.55
C GLY A 589 6.71 39.94 -6.98
N ASN A 590 7.56 39.83 -8.00
CA ASN A 590 7.18 39.92 -9.42
C ASN A 590 7.34 38.59 -10.17
N GLN A 591 7.73 37.52 -9.48
CA GLN A 591 7.87 36.19 -10.06
C GLN A 591 6.53 35.63 -10.59
N LYS A 592 6.63 34.64 -11.46
CA LYS A 592 5.49 33.79 -11.81
C LYS A 592 5.23 32.81 -10.66
N GLU A 593 3.99 32.35 -10.54
CA GLU A 593 3.67 31.26 -9.61
C GLU A 593 3.54 29.92 -10.35
N ASP A 594 3.11 29.93 -11.62
CA ASP A 594 2.95 28.70 -12.41
C ASP A 594 4.16 28.43 -13.29
N TYR A 595 4.80 27.29 -13.02
CA TYR A 595 5.93 26.77 -13.77
C TYR A 595 5.58 25.42 -14.38
N ILE A 596 6.14 25.13 -15.54
CA ILE A 596 5.97 23.87 -16.25
C ILE A 596 7.31 23.16 -16.28
N ILE A 597 7.29 21.87 -15.95
CA ILE A 597 8.35 20.95 -16.31
C ILE A 597 7.91 20.13 -17.52
N GLU A 598 8.68 20.25 -18.59
CA GLU A 598 8.55 19.44 -19.79
C GLU A 598 9.60 18.34 -19.77
N LEU A 599 9.15 17.09 -19.88
CA LEU A 599 9.97 15.89 -19.87
C LEU A 599 9.86 15.22 -21.24
N LYS A 600 10.93 15.26 -22.01
CA LYS A 600 11.02 14.57 -23.30
C LYS A 600 11.82 13.29 -23.13
N GLU A 601 11.17 12.15 -23.27
CA GLU A 601 11.84 10.85 -23.29
C GLU A 601 12.68 10.74 -24.58
N LEU A 602 13.98 10.46 -24.41
CA LEU A 602 14.92 10.29 -25.51
C LEU A 602 15.16 8.81 -25.82
N GLU A 603 15.28 8.00 -24.75
CA GLU A 603 15.48 6.56 -24.82
C GLU A 603 14.74 5.91 -23.65
N LYS A 604 14.16 4.73 -23.87
CA LYS A 604 13.39 4.01 -22.86
C LYS A 604 13.41 2.51 -23.13
N ASN A 605 13.84 1.73 -22.13
CA ASN A 605 13.80 0.27 -22.14
C ASN A 605 13.67 -0.26 -20.69
N GLU A 606 13.66 -1.58 -20.51
CA GLU A 606 13.49 -2.23 -19.21
C GLU A 606 14.59 -1.90 -18.18
N LYS A 607 15.78 -1.47 -18.63
CA LYS A 607 16.94 -1.21 -17.78
C LYS A 607 17.15 0.27 -17.49
N GLU A 608 16.89 1.14 -18.46
CA GLU A 608 17.24 2.55 -18.41
C GLU A 608 16.23 3.43 -19.15
N ILE A 609 16.03 4.65 -18.63
CA ILE A 609 15.23 5.70 -19.27
C ILE A 609 16.00 7.02 -19.23
N ILE A 610 16.08 7.68 -20.37
CA ILE A 610 16.80 8.94 -20.54
C ILE A 610 15.82 10.04 -20.93
N PHE A 611 15.85 11.16 -20.20
CA PHE A 611 15.02 12.33 -20.44
C PHE A 611 15.88 13.55 -20.77
N GLU A 612 15.43 14.38 -21.71
CA GLU A 612 15.70 15.82 -21.66
C GLU A 612 14.59 16.47 -20.84
N THR A 613 14.98 17.21 -19.79
CA THR A 613 14.05 17.87 -18.87
C THR A 613 14.24 19.37 -18.96
N THR A 614 13.15 20.12 -19.07
CA THR A 614 13.19 21.59 -19.15
C THR A 614 12.16 22.18 -18.21
N VAL A 615 12.60 23.08 -17.34
CA VAL A 615 11.71 23.93 -16.53
C VAL A 615 11.52 25.26 -17.26
N LEU A 616 10.27 25.66 -17.44
CA LEU A 616 9.87 26.87 -18.15
C LEU A 616 8.66 27.54 -17.50
N SER A 617 8.45 28.82 -17.78
CA SER A 617 7.18 29.51 -17.49
C SER A 617 6.54 29.97 -18.80
N GLU A 618 5.22 29.99 -18.84
CA GLU A 618 4.50 30.61 -19.96
C GLU A 618 4.79 32.13 -19.98
N GLY A 619 5.00 32.65 -21.19
CA GLY A 619 5.23 34.07 -21.46
C GLY A 619 4.25 34.58 -22.52
N GLY A 620 4.25 35.90 -22.78
CA GLY A 620 3.27 36.50 -23.68
C GLY A 620 3.33 35.99 -25.14
N LYS A 621 4.54 35.88 -25.72
CA LYS A 621 4.74 35.35 -27.08
C LYS A 621 5.58 34.06 -27.13
N LEU A 622 6.55 33.93 -26.23
CA LEU A 622 7.46 32.79 -26.14
C LEU A 622 7.61 32.37 -24.68
N PRO A 623 7.82 31.07 -24.41
CA PRO A 623 8.11 30.61 -23.05
C PRO A 623 9.46 31.13 -22.57
N THR A 624 9.58 31.34 -21.26
CA THR A 624 10.87 31.61 -20.62
C THR A 624 11.46 30.31 -20.12
N TYR A 625 12.64 29.94 -20.60
CA TYR A 625 13.37 28.77 -20.10
C TYR A 625 14.15 29.14 -18.83
N HIS A 626 14.08 28.29 -17.82
CA HIS A 626 14.73 28.50 -16.54
C HIS A 626 15.90 27.53 -16.34
N TYR A 627 15.63 26.24 -16.47
CA TYR A 627 16.62 25.18 -16.27
C TYR A 627 16.44 24.08 -17.31
N ARG A 628 17.53 23.39 -17.64
CA ARG A 628 17.49 22.17 -18.46
C ARG A 628 18.53 21.18 -17.97
N ALA A 629 18.20 19.89 -18.00
CA ALA A 629 19.15 18.83 -17.72
C ALA A 629 18.79 17.55 -18.48
N THR A 630 19.78 16.67 -18.66
CA THR A 630 19.53 15.28 -19.05
C THR A 630 19.46 14.42 -17.79
N VAL A 631 18.33 13.75 -17.57
CA VAL A 631 18.11 12.84 -16.41
C VAL A 631 18.14 11.41 -16.90
N ILE A 632 18.89 10.55 -16.21
CA ILE A 632 18.99 9.12 -16.48
C ILE A 632 18.46 8.37 -15.27
N LEU A 633 17.44 7.54 -15.50
CA LEU A 633 16.90 6.61 -14.53
C LEU A 633 17.37 5.20 -14.83
N LYS A 634 17.73 4.42 -13.81
CA LYS A 634 17.99 2.98 -13.94
C LYS A 634 16.98 2.17 -13.14
N ASN A 635 16.61 1.02 -13.68
CA ASN A 635 15.74 0.09 -12.99
C ASN A 635 16.44 -0.39 -11.70
N LYS A 636 15.70 -0.44 -10.59
CA LYS A 636 16.24 -0.78 -9.27
C LYS A 636 16.90 -2.16 -9.23
N LYS A 637 16.48 -3.11 -10.07
CA LYS A 637 17.08 -4.45 -10.20
C LYS A 637 18.44 -4.45 -10.90
N HIS A 638 18.78 -3.36 -11.60
CA HIS A 638 19.99 -3.23 -12.42
C HIS A 638 20.91 -2.11 -11.93
N LEU A 639 20.72 -1.61 -10.71
CA LEU A 639 21.59 -0.59 -10.13
C LEU A 639 22.99 -1.18 -9.85
N PRO A 640 24.07 -0.53 -10.32
CA PRO A 640 25.42 -0.96 -9.96
C PRO A 640 25.68 -0.69 -8.48
N VAL A 641 26.62 -1.43 -7.90
CA VAL A 641 27.13 -1.16 -6.55
C VAL A 641 27.71 0.25 -6.51
N ALA A 642 27.35 1.03 -5.50
CA ALA A 642 27.87 2.37 -5.32
C ALA A 642 29.42 2.31 -5.21
N PRO A 643 30.15 3.11 -6.00
CA PRO A 643 31.61 3.11 -5.93
C PRO A 643 32.07 3.61 -4.56
N LYS A 644 33.11 2.98 -4.01
CA LYS A 644 33.82 3.52 -2.85
C LYS A 644 34.86 4.50 -3.36
N PHE A 645 34.68 5.78 -3.06
CA PHE A 645 35.68 6.80 -3.34
C PHE A 645 36.70 6.85 -2.20
N THR A 646 37.95 6.50 -2.51
CA THR A 646 39.09 6.75 -1.63
C THR A 646 39.85 7.96 -2.15
N HIS A 647 39.90 9.03 -1.37
CA HIS A 647 40.62 10.25 -1.73
C HIS A 647 41.85 10.44 -0.82
N GLN A 648 42.92 11.02 -1.36
CA GLN A 648 44.13 11.37 -0.61
C GLN A 648 44.25 12.89 -0.52
N THR A 649 44.34 13.39 0.72
CA THR A 649 44.67 14.79 0.98
C THR A 649 46.11 15.10 0.55
N SER A 650 46.39 16.33 0.16
CA SER A 650 47.71 16.82 -0.23
C SER A 650 48.78 16.67 0.87
N GLY A 651 48.35 16.65 2.14
CA GLY A 651 49.23 16.67 3.31
C GLY A 651 49.93 18.01 3.56
N THR A 652 49.65 19.03 2.74
CA THR A 652 50.24 20.38 2.85
C THR A 652 49.27 21.43 3.36
N TYR A 653 47.98 21.09 3.46
CA TYR A 653 46.94 21.94 4.00
C TYR A 653 46.69 21.60 5.48
N THR A 654 46.58 22.63 6.32
CA THR A 654 46.15 22.46 7.72
C THR A 654 44.62 22.54 7.76
N PRO A 655 43.91 21.52 8.27
CA PRO A 655 42.45 21.55 8.35
C PRO A 655 41.94 22.80 9.06
N THR A 656 40.82 23.34 8.56
CA THR A 656 40.17 24.53 9.15
C THR A 656 38.70 24.26 9.40
N ASP A 657 38.15 24.95 10.41
CA ASP A 657 36.72 24.87 10.75
C ASP A 657 35.87 25.38 9.59
N GLY A 658 34.97 24.53 9.09
CA GLY A 658 34.07 24.86 8.00
C GLY A 658 32.95 25.82 8.40
N ALA A 659 32.61 25.89 9.68
CA ALA A 659 31.52 26.73 10.19
C ALA A 659 31.80 28.23 9.96
N THR A 660 33.07 28.64 9.91
CA THR A 660 33.44 30.05 9.74
C THR A 660 32.93 30.61 8.41
N LEU A 661 32.90 29.79 7.35
CA LEU A 661 32.44 30.16 6.00
C LEU A 661 31.01 30.72 5.97
N TYR A 662 30.17 30.28 6.91
CA TYR A 662 28.77 30.72 7.00
C TYR A 662 28.58 31.97 7.87
N THR A 663 29.66 32.46 8.50
CA THR A 663 29.63 33.60 9.44
C THR A 663 30.49 34.77 8.99
N ASP A 664 31.55 34.53 8.20
CA ASP A 664 32.47 35.54 7.69
C ASP A 664 32.00 36.18 6.36
N GLY A 665 30.91 35.68 5.79
CA GLY A 665 30.32 36.17 4.55
C GLY A 665 30.81 35.45 3.28
N SER A 666 31.65 34.42 3.38
CA SER A 666 32.02 33.58 2.22
C SER A 666 30.83 32.83 1.64
N LEU A 667 29.88 32.41 2.47
CA LEU A 667 28.66 31.73 2.05
C LEU A 667 27.42 32.41 2.64
N PHE A 668 26.40 32.62 1.81
CA PHE A 668 25.12 33.25 2.20
C PHE A 668 24.08 32.25 2.76
N HIS A 669 24.44 30.98 2.87
CA HIS A 669 23.54 29.87 3.17
C HIS A 669 23.08 29.89 4.64
N GLY A 670 21.77 29.82 4.86
CA GLY A 670 21.18 29.64 6.18
C GLY A 670 21.21 28.18 6.66
N LYS A 671 20.81 27.94 7.91
CA LYS A 671 20.93 26.65 8.63
C LYS A 671 20.54 25.38 7.83
N HIS A 672 19.56 25.44 6.94
CA HIS A 672 19.12 24.27 6.15
C HIS A 672 20.07 23.87 5.01
N PHE A 673 21.09 24.68 4.73
CA PHE A 673 22.13 24.42 3.74
C PHE A 673 23.54 24.45 4.36
N GLN A 674 23.63 24.54 5.69
CA GLN A 674 24.91 24.53 6.40
C GLN A 674 25.30 23.10 6.75
N GLY A 675 26.39 22.62 6.17
CA GLY A 675 26.86 21.26 6.48
C GLY A 675 28.33 21.00 6.18
N ILE A 676 29.13 22.02 5.87
CA ILE A 676 30.59 21.90 5.87
C ILE A 676 31.05 21.95 7.34
N GLU A 677 31.57 20.84 7.86
CA GLU A 677 32.13 20.75 9.21
C GLU A 677 33.61 21.16 9.21
N GLU A 678 34.39 20.67 8.24
CA GLU A 678 35.82 20.99 8.13
C GLU A 678 36.25 21.10 6.67
N ILE A 679 37.20 21.99 6.39
CA ILE A 679 37.98 21.95 5.15
C ILE A 679 39.24 21.13 5.46
N LEU A 680 39.29 19.91 4.94
CA LEU A 680 40.40 18.97 5.20
C LEU A 680 41.60 19.24 4.28
N ASP A 681 41.34 19.75 3.08
CA ASP A 681 42.38 20.10 2.10
C ASP A 681 41.87 21.17 1.13
N CYS A 682 42.75 22.08 0.70
CA CYS A 682 42.41 23.13 -0.25
C CYS A 682 43.67 23.61 -0.98
N THR A 683 43.79 23.25 -2.26
CA THR A 683 44.91 23.59 -3.14
C THR A 683 44.39 24.11 -4.47
N LYS A 684 45.28 24.64 -5.33
CA LYS A 684 44.94 25.05 -6.70
C LYS A 684 44.36 23.94 -7.60
N ASN A 685 44.34 22.68 -7.16
CA ASN A 685 43.81 21.56 -7.94
C ASN A 685 42.62 20.86 -7.27
N GLN A 686 42.39 21.07 -5.97
CA GLN A 686 41.33 20.36 -5.24
C GLN A 686 40.86 21.10 -3.99
N ILE A 687 39.64 20.78 -3.57
CA ILE A 687 39.13 21.05 -2.23
C ILE A 687 38.52 19.75 -1.68
N VAL A 688 38.75 19.48 -0.41
CA VAL A 688 38.22 18.31 0.30
C VAL A 688 37.53 18.80 1.57
N LEU A 689 36.27 18.40 1.71
CA LEU A 689 35.41 18.85 2.80
C LEU A 689 34.95 17.64 3.62
N SER A 690 35.00 17.77 4.94
CA SER A 690 34.20 16.93 5.84
C SER A 690 32.82 17.57 5.94
N CYS A 691 31.77 16.82 5.62
CA CYS A 691 30.41 17.34 5.58
C CYS A 691 29.43 16.43 6.28
N LYS A 692 28.41 17.06 6.87
CA LYS A 692 27.23 16.39 7.42
C LYS A 692 25.98 16.93 6.75
N ALA A 693 25.05 16.04 6.42
CA ALA A 693 23.76 16.46 5.89
C ALA A 693 22.99 17.27 6.95
N PRO A 694 22.51 18.48 6.62
CA PRO A 694 21.69 19.26 7.54
C PRO A 694 20.37 18.53 7.80
N ASP A 695 19.89 18.62 9.04
CA ASP A 695 18.55 18.17 9.38
C ASP A 695 17.53 19.23 8.95
N VAL A 696 16.70 18.88 7.97
CA VAL A 696 15.67 19.77 7.42
C VAL A 696 14.32 19.09 7.67
N PRO A 697 13.50 19.58 8.61
CA PRO A 697 12.20 18.99 8.92
C PRO A 697 11.30 18.92 7.68
N LEU A 698 10.45 17.90 7.57
CA LEU A 698 9.55 17.74 6.41
C LEU A 698 8.66 18.96 6.17
N SER A 699 8.23 19.65 7.23
CA SER A 699 7.47 20.91 7.14
C SER A 699 8.27 22.05 6.51
N GLU A 700 9.60 22.03 6.65
CA GLU A 700 10.50 23.06 6.12
C GLU A 700 10.90 22.78 4.65
N GLN A 701 10.84 21.52 4.20
CA GLN A 701 11.26 21.13 2.85
C GLN A 701 10.29 21.62 1.74
N GLY A 702 9.05 21.99 2.09
CA GLY A 702 8.04 22.43 1.13
C GLY A 702 7.75 21.40 0.03
N GLN A 703 7.74 21.86 -1.23
CA GLN A 703 7.50 21.01 -2.41
C GLN A 703 8.76 20.27 -2.92
N PHE A 704 9.87 20.34 -2.20
CA PHE A 704 11.18 19.76 -2.56
C PHE A 704 11.61 18.71 -1.54
N SER A 705 10.72 17.76 -1.24
CA SER A 705 10.99 16.71 -0.27
C SER A 705 12.21 15.86 -0.66
N VAL A 706 13.00 15.46 0.33
CA VAL A 706 14.13 14.55 0.15
C VAL A 706 13.60 13.15 -0.16
N ILE A 707 13.73 12.73 -1.42
CA ILE A 707 13.38 11.37 -1.87
C ILE A 707 14.68 10.64 -2.24
N SER A 708 15.00 10.52 -3.54
CA SER A 708 16.23 9.87 -4.01
C SER A 708 17.42 10.83 -4.12
N VAL A 709 17.14 12.14 -4.12
CA VAL A 709 18.15 13.20 -4.16
C VAL A 709 17.92 14.08 -2.95
N ASN A 710 18.88 14.14 -2.04
CA ASN A 710 18.90 15.12 -0.95
C ASN A 710 19.53 16.42 -1.46
N THR A 711 18.70 17.33 -1.96
CA THR A 711 19.16 18.58 -2.58
C THR A 711 19.85 19.52 -1.59
N PHE A 712 19.45 19.50 -0.31
CA PHE A 712 20.11 20.25 0.76
C PHE A 712 21.56 19.80 0.97
N PHE A 713 21.79 18.49 0.91
CA PHE A 713 23.15 17.94 0.98
C PHE A 713 23.93 18.10 -0.33
N THR A 714 23.26 17.99 -1.48
CA THR A 714 23.90 18.22 -2.79
C THR A 714 24.38 19.66 -2.95
N ASP A 715 23.67 20.64 -2.40
CA ASP A 715 24.07 22.05 -2.43
C ASP A 715 25.47 22.28 -1.83
N ILE A 716 25.78 21.59 -0.72
CA ILE A 716 27.09 21.68 -0.06
C ILE A 716 28.25 21.32 -1.00
N GLN A 717 28.02 20.44 -1.99
CA GLN A 717 29.03 20.10 -2.98
C GLN A 717 29.36 21.30 -3.88
N TYR A 718 28.36 22.12 -4.22
CA TYR A 718 28.54 23.35 -4.99
C TYR A 718 29.16 24.47 -4.14
N GLN A 719 28.84 24.54 -2.86
CA GLN A 719 29.47 25.48 -1.92
C GLN A 719 31.00 25.29 -1.90
N GLY A 720 31.49 24.05 -1.91
CA GLY A 720 32.92 23.77 -2.01
C GLY A 720 33.58 24.36 -3.26
N MET A 721 32.88 24.34 -4.41
CA MET A 721 33.37 24.96 -5.64
C MET A 721 33.45 26.49 -5.50
N VAL A 722 32.45 27.12 -4.87
CA VAL A 722 32.43 28.56 -4.60
C VAL A 722 33.62 28.96 -3.72
N VAL A 723 33.81 28.25 -2.59
CA VAL A 723 34.94 28.49 -1.67
C VAL A 723 36.28 28.31 -2.36
N TRP A 724 36.42 27.29 -3.22
CA TRP A 724 37.64 27.06 -3.98
C TRP A 724 37.92 28.19 -4.98
N VAL A 725 36.89 28.67 -5.70
CA VAL A 725 37.02 29.78 -6.64
C VAL A 725 37.41 31.08 -5.92
N GLU A 726 36.77 31.40 -4.80
CA GLU A 726 37.08 32.60 -4.00
C GLU A 726 38.55 32.63 -3.54
N ARG A 727 39.12 31.47 -3.19
CA ARG A 727 40.50 31.36 -2.70
C ARG A 727 41.57 31.45 -3.80
N PHE A 728 41.27 30.96 -5.00
CA PHE A 728 42.28 30.80 -6.05
C PHE A 728 42.04 31.67 -7.30
N ASN A 729 40.97 32.45 -7.35
CA ASN A 729 40.66 33.31 -8.48
C ASN A 729 40.29 34.73 -7.99
N ASP A 730 41.31 35.60 -7.94
CA ASP A 730 41.32 37.00 -7.46
C ASP A 730 39.95 37.71 -7.51
N ASN A 731 39.26 37.76 -6.36
CA ASN A 731 38.02 38.51 -6.14
C ASN A 731 36.79 38.11 -6.99
N ALA A 732 36.66 36.84 -7.39
CA ALA A 732 35.35 36.30 -7.75
C ALA A 732 34.46 36.21 -6.48
N LYS A 733 34.03 37.37 -5.95
CA LYS A 733 33.08 37.44 -4.85
C LYS A 733 31.77 36.85 -5.34
N SER A 734 31.29 35.82 -4.64
CA SER A 734 30.05 35.11 -4.97
C SER A 734 28.77 35.93 -4.71
N LEU A 735 28.91 37.17 -4.20
CA LEU A 735 27.84 38.05 -3.72
C LEU A 735 27.94 39.49 -4.24
#